data_AF-A0A847BL85-F1
#
_entry.id   AF-A0A847BL85-F1
#
_cell.length_a   1.000
_cell.length_b   1.000
_cell.length_c   1.000
_cell.angle_alpha   90.00
_cell.angle_beta   90.00
_cell.angle_gamma   90.00
#
_symmetry.space_group_name_H-M   'P 1'
#
loop_
_entity.id
_entity.type
_entity.pdbx_description
1 polymer ?
#
loop_
_entity_poly.entity_id
_entity_poly.type
_entity_poly.pdbx_seq_one_letter_code
_entity_poly.pdbx_strand_id
1 'polypeptide(L)'
;MSFLSRHLPQRFHKRTLVVLAIVVLIVAILTGLVLWSAREYVVPENATTFVMSQDRSGRYISGLGVNLIDLPSANLIRNGAFDQPLVQTQYLANGGNEEKFTVTASESIGNLPLTDNFFKGAEINIFRSGNEGMQKFHTATITDYEIGRLLNQTAAELPAELTDVSWFDFAESDTIAERVIAAGSGGILLSIDKTGKSKVIRSGHKDDITSVVYGSDGFLAVDTGGRFYVSDDGLDFSELNLQATGALFDLAYRADRTGDSGFYLAAGESGQLYLGRNKEFELLKPKVTGSINALVVPEEGIMYALGDKGSVLYSHNGIDWLRDENFLTDNDWLCGDATGEVVFFAGTNGAMAIKRGDGDFEILDPKILTSVLGIGQNLTISNEIDLEVIWPNLREVSLFTSEHIILISDSGNAYQSLDQAEVWKRLSNADNSSGAMTNMDRLPSGHVFIARQNGNIDWATFSSVFTFSPAVVSGEVMSGDYVTVDLAKDVALNTAQLPELFPETEIQPGDWLISGKSAASFVPLSSSGYHGNPDTLLTGSRPRGSVLRLEGAEKEADAAYRNDDERLDQQRLFSLRQKALVEEQFLNPMRPYLDQRLVQKIDAANLIQSVEPSVFPLEFDVFLEGETQGPLEIWLWGSDFEISEEIELKQGWQHINTLLLLPRSLDTQDQFYFNIGFAGDAVIYLDNIFLGRADESPKDMSALVKNIALEAPEFPVLRLECVPIGKPGYQASSWVLPEGETSYSPLWTSGGDRHNLGAVLQLAEAASASPWLVVDTRAGEEEIHNLLEYLAGSPLTGYGKIRANDGVIGRWTDNFDLIYIEVVDSSDALPSDRLKAQRVDWVVEQCQLSPLYQDIISKLVFIDGMNYEEGGLRTNVDFHASIMHSDQGLTGSYDLETFLSDWQQSLPRRAVAGSSFRPMLISSLSLEDAISKPVRLADLAALSLTGLANETELVLLDIDMLNPNYYQRDNAQAALLELADFLNGSNVLEKAQREQTTDKNGETYIMSETDEETVDAEKADNYSLLLFAFKTEKGYLLVAVNLGENAEQFVLRGLPQFESMALSSYDSSGRLIGEEDLLRLRKTFSVMPGSFLVLKLELNQ
;
A
#
# COMPACT_ATOMS: atom_id res chain seq x y z
N MET A 1 -57.45 38.95 -61.27
CA MET A 1 -57.57 38.18 -62.53
C MET A 1 -58.97 38.30 -63.12
N SER A 2 -59.23 39.35 -63.92
CA SER A 2 -60.52 39.60 -64.60
C SER A 2 -60.55 39.07 -66.05
N PHE A 3 -59.78 38.02 -66.36
CA PHE A 3 -59.56 37.57 -67.75
C PHE A 3 -59.93 36.10 -68.04
N LEU A 4 -60.45 35.35 -67.07
CA LEU A 4 -60.81 33.93 -67.24
C LEU A 4 -62.33 33.66 -67.33
N SER A 5 -63.18 34.69 -67.49
CA SER A 5 -64.65 34.53 -67.52
C SER A 5 -65.26 34.25 -68.90
N ARG A 6 -64.46 33.96 -69.94
CA ARG A 6 -64.99 33.83 -71.31
C ARG A 6 -65.07 32.42 -71.89
N HIS A 7 -64.59 31.37 -71.23
CA HIS A 7 -64.60 30.00 -71.79
C HIS A 7 -65.11 28.93 -70.80
N LEU A 8 -66.25 29.18 -70.13
CA LEU A 8 -66.92 28.15 -69.33
C LEU A 8 -68.38 27.99 -69.80
N PRO A 9 -68.78 26.79 -70.29
CA PRO A 9 -70.16 26.51 -70.69
C PRO A 9 -71.13 26.63 -69.50
N GLN A 10 -72.27 27.27 -69.74
CA GLN A 10 -73.40 27.30 -68.82
C GLN A 10 -73.96 25.88 -68.62
N ARG A 11 -73.52 25.18 -67.57
CA ARG A 11 -74.28 24.24 -66.72
C ARG A 11 -73.33 23.46 -65.80
N PHE A 12 -72.69 24.15 -64.86
CA PHE A 12 -72.23 23.49 -63.63
C PHE A 12 -73.28 23.74 -62.55
N HIS A 13 -74.00 22.69 -62.15
CA HIS A 13 -74.93 22.78 -61.04
C HIS A 13 -74.14 23.12 -59.77
N LYS A 14 -74.64 24.03 -58.93
CA LYS A 14 -74.07 24.35 -57.60
C LYS A 14 -73.72 23.08 -56.80
N ARG A 15 -74.46 21.98 -57.01
CA ARG A 15 -74.19 20.67 -56.41
C ARG A 15 -72.85 20.06 -56.82
N THR A 16 -72.43 20.17 -58.08
CA THR A 16 -71.15 19.59 -58.54
C THR A 16 -69.94 20.31 -57.94
N LEU A 17 -70.05 21.64 -57.77
CA LEU A 17 -69.00 22.46 -57.15
C LEU A 17 -68.92 22.24 -55.63
N VAL A 18 -70.06 22.05 -54.96
CA VAL A 18 -70.13 21.70 -53.53
C VAL A 18 -69.59 20.28 -53.29
N VAL A 19 -69.94 19.31 -54.13
CA VAL A 19 -69.39 17.95 -54.02
C VAL A 19 -67.89 17.93 -54.26
N LEU A 20 -67.38 18.67 -55.27
CA LEU A 20 -65.94 18.76 -55.51
C LEU A 20 -65.21 19.43 -54.34
N ALA A 21 -65.79 20.48 -53.75
CA ALA A 21 -65.23 21.13 -52.57
C ALA A 21 -65.23 20.23 -51.33
N ILE A 22 -66.30 19.44 -51.10
CA ILE A 22 -66.38 18.48 -50.00
C ILE A 22 -65.38 17.34 -50.21
N VAL A 23 -65.24 16.81 -51.43
CA VAL A 23 -64.26 15.76 -51.73
C VAL A 23 -62.83 16.27 -51.53
N VAL A 24 -62.51 17.48 -51.99
CA VAL A 24 -61.19 18.09 -51.75
C VAL A 24 -60.95 18.36 -50.27
N LEU A 25 -61.97 18.78 -49.52
CA LEU A 25 -61.87 18.97 -48.07
C LEU A 25 -61.65 17.64 -47.33
N ILE A 26 -62.38 16.58 -47.70
CA ILE A 26 -62.21 15.24 -47.12
C ILE A 26 -60.83 14.70 -47.46
N VAL A 27 -60.35 14.85 -48.69
CA VAL A 27 -59.00 14.45 -49.08
C VAL A 27 -57.97 15.28 -48.33
N ALA A 28 -58.14 16.58 -48.16
CA ALA A 28 -57.22 17.42 -47.39
C ALA A 28 -57.22 17.06 -45.89
N ILE A 29 -58.37 16.72 -45.31
CA ILE A 29 -58.48 16.23 -43.92
C ILE A 29 -57.82 14.86 -43.79
N LEU A 30 -58.07 13.92 -44.72
CA LEU A 30 -57.41 12.61 -44.74
C LEU A 30 -55.91 12.75 -44.94
N THR A 31 -55.46 13.60 -45.86
CA THR A 31 -54.03 13.86 -46.08
C THR A 31 -53.42 14.55 -44.88
N GLY A 32 -54.14 15.47 -44.23
CA GLY A 32 -53.72 16.12 -42.99
C GLY A 32 -53.64 15.13 -41.82
N LEU A 33 -54.59 14.19 -41.70
CA LEU A 33 -54.57 13.12 -40.71
C LEU A 33 -53.48 12.10 -41.00
N VAL A 34 -53.24 11.77 -42.27
CA VAL A 34 -52.13 10.89 -42.69
C VAL A 34 -50.79 11.58 -42.49
N LEU A 35 -50.66 12.88 -42.77
CA LEU A 35 -49.43 13.64 -42.52
C LEU A 35 -49.22 13.87 -41.02
N TRP A 36 -50.27 14.06 -40.24
CA TRP A 36 -50.19 14.17 -38.78
C TRP A 36 -49.81 12.81 -38.17
N SER A 37 -50.46 11.73 -38.60
CA SER A 37 -50.08 10.35 -38.25
C SER A 37 -48.66 10.02 -38.73
N ALA A 38 -48.26 10.40 -39.94
CA ALA A 38 -46.90 10.19 -40.45
C ALA A 38 -45.87 11.01 -39.68
N ARG A 39 -46.21 12.24 -39.26
CA ARG A 39 -45.39 13.05 -38.33
C ARG A 39 -45.25 12.37 -36.97
N GLU A 40 -46.17 11.48 -36.60
CA GLU A 40 -45.98 10.62 -35.43
C GLU A 40 -44.94 9.50 -35.62
N TYR A 41 -44.58 9.16 -36.87
CA TYR A 41 -43.57 8.16 -37.25
C TYR A 41 -42.22 8.75 -37.72
N VAL A 42 -42.06 10.07 -37.76
CA VAL A 42 -40.77 10.70 -38.12
C VAL A 42 -39.85 10.71 -36.91
N VAL A 43 -38.91 9.76 -36.88
CA VAL A 43 -37.75 9.74 -35.97
C VAL A 43 -36.76 10.83 -36.42
N PRO A 44 -36.11 11.59 -35.51
CA PRO A 44 -35.04 12.52 -35.87
C PRO A 44 -33.94 11.78 -36.65
N GLU A 45 -33.37 12.38 -37.71
CA GLU A 45 -32.38 11.72 -38.59
C GLU A 45 -31.13 11.22 -37.85
N ASN A 46 -30.86 11.70 -36.62
CA ASN A 46 -29.67 11.38 -35.83
C ASN A 46 -29.96 10.62 -34.52
N ALA A 47 -31.17 10.08 -34.31
CA ALA A 47 -31.51 9.35 -33.08
C ALA A 47 -31.30 7.83 -33.22
N THR A 48 -30.59 7.23 -32.27
CA THR A 48 -30.37 5.79 -32.19
C THR A 48 -31.65 5.06 -31.80
N THR A 49 -32.06 4.02 -32.54
CA THR A 49 -33.25 3.22 -32.19
C THR A 49 -32.84 1.92 -31.51
N PHE A 50 -33.29 1.72 -30.26
CA PHE A 50 -33.14 0.47 -29.52
C PHE A 50 -34.46 -0.30 -29.50
N VAL A 51 -34.38 -1.60 -29.79
CA VAL A 51 -35.49 -2.55 -29.68
C VAL A 51 -35.27 -3.44 -28.47
N MET A 52 -36.20 -3.37 -27.52
CA MET A 52 -36.17 -4.13 -26.27
C MET A 52 -36.55 -5.59 -26.49
N SER A 53 -35.73 -6.53 -25.98
CA SER A 53 -36.13 -7.94 -25.85
C SER A 53 -37.04 -8.11 -24.63
N GLN A 54 -38.04 -9.00 -24.75
CA GLN A 54 -38.86 -9.43 -23.61
C GLN A 54 -38.37 -10.77 -23.04
N ASP A 55 -37.40 -11.39 -23.69
CA ASP A 55 -36.84 -12.67 -23.28
C ASP A 55 -35.82 -12.47 -22.16
N ARG A 56 -35.88 -13.37 -21.16
CA ARG A 56 -34.96 -13.38 -20.03
C ARG A 56 -33.71 -14.17 -20.42
N SER A 57 -32.53 -13.66 -20.08
CA SER A 57 -31.27 -14.43 -20.22
C SER A 57 -31.21 -15.66 -19.30
N GLY A 58 -32.13 -15.74 -18.32
CA GLY A 58 -32.18 -16.79 -17.30
C GLY A 58 -31.24 -16.53 -16.12
N ARG A 59 -30.54 -15.38 -16.10
CA ARG A 59 -29.61 -14.97 -15.04
C ARG A 59 -30.29 -14.04 -14.03
N TYR A 60 -30.02 -14.31 -12.75
CA TYR A 60 -30.38 -13.48 -11.61
C TYR A 60 -29.11 -12.78 -11.12
N ILE A 61 -29.23 -11.53 -10.70
CA ILE A 61 -28.13 -10.77 -10.11
C ILE A 61 -28.48 -10.39 -8.67
N SER A 62 -27.49 -10.38 -7.79
CA SER A 62 -27.62 -9.79 -6.45
C SER A 62 -27.65 -8.27 -6.51
N GLY A 63 -27.01 -7.66 -7.51
CA GLY A 63 -27.15 -6.21 -7.80
C GLY A 63 -25.88 -5.41 -7.56
N LEU A 64 -26.02 -4.17 -7.08
CA LEU A 64 -24.92 -3.27 -6.73
C LEU A 64 -24.81 -3.14 -5.21
N GLY A 65 -23.61 -3.26 -4.66
CA GLY A 65 -23.34 -3.02 -3.24
C GLY A 65 -22.22 -2.01 -3.05
N VAL A 66 -21.76 -1.91 -1.80
CA VAL A 66 -20.73 -0.94 -1.41
C VAL A 66 -19.50 -1.67 -0.88
N ASN A 67 -18.33 -1.29 -1.37
CA ASN A 67 -17.05 -1.53 -0.70
C ASN A 67 -16.67 -0.28 0.08
N LEU A 68 -16.72 -0.36 1.40
CA LEU A 68 -16.49 0.78 2.28
C LEU A 68 -15.00 0.93 2.55
N ILE A 69 -14.39 1.92 1.90
CA ILE A 69 -12.96 2.21 1.99
C ILE A 69 -12.64 2.93 3.29
N ASP A 70 -13.38 4.01 3.58
CA ASP A 70 -13.16 4.89 4.72
C ASP A 70 -14.46 5.59 5.15
N LEU A 71 -14.52 6.04 6.41
CA LEU A 71 -15.63 6.82 6.95
C LEU A 71 -15.20 7.76 8.09
N PRO A 72 -15.96 8.85 8.35
CA PRO A 72 -15.65 9.73 9.46
C PRO A 72 -15.78 9.01 10.80
N SER A 73 -14.74 9.04 11.62
CA SER A 73 -14.79 8.51 12.97
C SER A 73 -15.66 9.38 13.89
N ALA A 74 -16.27 8.76 14.90
CA ALA A 74 -16.92 9.44 16.00
C ALA A 74 -15.90 10.10 16.96
N ASN A 75 -14.65 9.63 16.93
CA ASN A 75 -13.57 10.15 17.76
C ASN A 75 -12.71 11.13 16.96
N LEU A 76 -12.56 12.36 17.47
CA LEU A 76 -11.65 13.34 16.89
C LEU A 76 -10.19 13.13 17.32
N ILE A 77 -9.97 12.32 18.36
CA ILE A 77 -8.64 11.89 18.81
C ILE A 77 -8.23 10.66 17.99
N ARG A 78 -7.00 10.68 17.49
CA ARG A 78 -6.38 9.49 16.87
C ARG A 78 -5.43 8.81 17.83
N ASN A 79 -5.29 7.50 17.74
CA ASN A 79 -4.36 6.69 18.52
C ASN A 79 -4.59 6.84 20.05
N GLY A 80 -5.86 6.95 20.47
CA GLY A 80 -6.24 7.19 21.86
C GLY A 80 -6.09 5.99 22.80
N ALA A 81 -5.90 4.78 22.27
CA ALA A 81 -5.72 3.54 23.05
C ALA A 81 -4.25 3.12 23.24
N PHE A 82 -3.31 3.79 22.58
CA PHE A 82 -1.87 3.61 22.80
C PHE A 82 -1.36 2.15 22.67
N ASP A 83 -1.89 1.40 21.71
CA ASP A 83 -1.36 0.08 21.37
C ASP A 83 0.04 0.19 20.74
N GLN A 84 0.92 -0.76 21.08
CA GLN A 84 2.29 -0.77 20.56
C GLN A 84 2.29 -1.07 19.05
N PRO A 85 3.03 -0.27 18.25
CA PRO A 85 3.24 -0.56 16.83
C PRO A 85 3.84 -1.95 16.62
N LEU A 86 3.47 -2.59 15.52
CA LEU A 86 4.05 -3.87 15.10
C LEU A 86 4.91 -3.68 13.86
N VAL A 87 6.12 -4.25 13.91
CA VAL A 87 6.85 -4.63 12.71
C VAL A 87 6.56 -6.08 12.44
N GLN A 88 5.81 -6.35 11.38
CA GLN A 88 5.46 -7.70 10.95
C GLN A 88 6.20 -8.04 9.67
N THR A 89 6.62 -9.28 9.57
CA THR A 89 7.31 -9.80 8.39
C THR A 89 7.10 -11.31 8.32
N GLN A 90 7.41 -11.92 7.19
CA GLN A 90 7.32 -13.36 7.01
C GLN A 90 8.43 -13.90 6.14
N TYR A 91 8.73 -15.18 6.33
CA TYR A 91 9.82 -15.85 5.68
C TYR A 91 9.42 -17.27 5.29
N LEU A 92 9.94 -17.74 4.17
CA LEU A 92 10.08 -19.17 3.94
C LEU A 92 11.40 -19.62 4.57
N ALA A 93 11.33 -20.60 5.47
CA ALA A 93 12.52 -21.18 6.05
C ALA A 93 13.28 -21.99 4.98
N ASN A 94 14.61 -21.90 4.97
CA ASN A 94 15.49 -22.78 4.19
C ASN A 94 15.82 -24.09 4.88
N GLY A 95 15.26 -24.27 6.08
CA GLY A 95 15.55 -25.37 6.97
C GLY A 95 16.06 -24.87 8.30
N GLY A 96 16.16 -25.81 9.24
CA GLY A 96 16.47 -25.51 10.62
C GLY A 96 16.60 -26.78 11.45
N ASN A 97 16.41 -26.64 12.75
CA ASN A 97 16.35 -27.73 13.71
C ASN A 97 15.19 -27.48 14.70
N GLU A 98 15.27 -28.04 15.90
CA GLU A 98 14.23 -27.88 16.94
C GLU A 98 14.15 -26.45 17.50
N GLU A 99 15.19 -25.62 17.40
CA GLU A 99 15.29 -24.30 18.06
C GLU A 99 15.77 -23.17 17.13
N LYS A 100 16.09 -23.48 15.87
CA LYS A 100 16.60 -22.53 14.89
C LYS A 100 16.00 -22.72 13.51
N PHE A 101 15.89 -21.65 12.75
CA PHE A 101 15.67 -21.70 11.32
C PHE A 101 16.53 -20.68 10.59
N THR A 102 16.74 -20.91 9.30
CA THR A 102 17.55 -20.03 8.45
C THR A 102 16.70 -19.47 7.32
N VAL A 103 17.02 -18.24 6.93
CA VAL A 103 16.37 -17.53 5.82
C VAL A 103 17.47 -16.94 4.95
N THR A 104 17.36 -17.11 3.63
CA THR A 104 18.28 -16.44 2.71
C THR A 104 17.95 -14.96 2.73
N ALA A 105 18.95 -14.10 2.86
CA ALA A 105 18.76 -12.66 2.92
C ALA A 105 18.04 -12.06 1.69
N SER A 106 17.92 -12.85 0.61
CA SER A 106 17.37 -12.46 -0.68
C SER A 106 16.13 -13.16 -1.16
N GLU A 107 15.64 -14.17 -0.44
CA GLU A 107 14.27 -14.66 -0.68
C GLU A 107 13.25 -13.66 -0.10
N SER A 108 13.72 -12.47 0.30
CA SER A 108 12.98 -11.38 0.92
C SER A 108 13.65 -10.00 0.71
N ILE A 109 14.36 -9.76 -0.41
CA ILE A 109 15.20 -8.53 -0.60
C ILE A 109 14.39 -7.28 -0.24
N GLY A 110 14.85 -6.56 0.78
CA GLY A 110 14.24 -5.36 1.35
C GLY A 110 13.65 -5.52 2.75
N ASN A 111 13.27 -6.75 3.16
CA ASN A 111 12.47 -6.96 4.38
C ASN A 111 13.23 -7.47 5.62
N LEU A 112 14.52 -7.84 5.49
CA LEU A 112 15.34 -8.28 6.62
C LEU A 112 16.21 -7.13 7.16
N PRO A 113 15.92 -6.62 8.38
CA PRO A 113 16.76 -5.66 9.09
C PRO A 113 18.18 -6.18 9.26
N LEU A 114 19.16 -5.42 8.75
CA LEU A 114 20.57 -5.81 8.74
C LEU A 114 21.30 -5.52 10.06
N THR A 115 20.67 -5.86 11.18
CA THR A 115 21.16 -5.58 12.54
C THR A 115 20.94 -6.79 13.43
N ASP A 116 22.01 -7.27 14.06
CA ASP A 116 21.93 -8.38 15.02
C ASP A 116 20.92 -8.07 16.12
N ASN A 117 20.23 -9.11 16.60
CA ASN A 117 19.19 -9.02 17.63
C ASN A 117 18.00 -8.12 17.28
N PHE A 118 17.85 -7.59 16.06
CA PHE A 118 16.71 -6.74 15.71
C PHE A 118 15.37 -7.42 16.01
N PHE A 119 15.23 -8.70 15.67
CA PHE A 119 14.01 -9.48 15.93
C PHE A 119 13.97 -10.13 17.32
N LYS A 120 14.90 -9.80 18.21
CA LYS A 120 14.89 -10.36 19.56
C LYS A 120 13.62 -9.95 20.29
N GLY A 121 12.91 -10.92 20.86
CA GLY A 121 11.61 -10.71 21.51
C GLY A 121 10.43 -10.78 20.56
N ALA A 122 10.63 -10.92 19.24
CA ALA A 122 9.54 -11.08 18.29
C ALA A 122 8.85 -12.44 18.47
N GLU A 123 7.52 -12.45 18.40
CA GLU A 123 6.72 -13.67 18.33
C GLU A 123 6.82 -14.28 16.94
N ILE A 124 6.91 -15.61 16.86
CA ILE A 124 6.89 -16.34 15.60
C ILE A 124 5.82 -17.41 15.59
N ASN A 125 5.19 -17.57 14.42
CA ASN A 125 4.29 -18.66 14.13
C ASN A 125 4.81 -19.41 12.91
N ILE A 126 5.07 -20.71 13.06
CA ILE A 126 5.58 -21.59 12.00
C ILE A 126 4.41 -22.39 11.46
N PHE A 127 4.23 -22.36 10.14
CA PHE A 127 3.20 -23.09 9.41
C PHE A 127 3.84 -24.07 8.44
N ARG A 128 3.29 -25.29 8.38
CA ARG A 128 3.75 -26.34 7.48
C ARG A 128 2.68 -26.65 6.45
N SER A 129 3.07 -26.67 5.18
CA SER A 129 2.21 -27.13 4.08
C SER A 129 2.26 -28.66 3.98
N GLY A 130 1.10 -29.31 4.08
CA GLY A 130 0.94 -30.75 3.89
C GLY A 130 -0.06 -31.09 2.78
N ASN A 131 -0.38 -32.38 2.66
CA ASN A 131 -1.47 -32.86 1.79
C ASN A 131 -2.87 -32.51 2.34
N GLU A 132 -2.96 -32.27 3.66
CA GLU A 132 -4.20 -31.90 4.35
C GLU A 132 -4.39 -30.37 4.45
N GLY A 133 -3.50 -29.57 3.85
CA GLY A 133 -3.54 -28.10 3.92
C GLY A 133 -2.36 -27.50 4.67
N MET A 134 -2.41 -26.19 4.89
CA MET A 134 -1.46 -25.48 5.75
C MET A 134 -1.88 -25.67 7.20
N GLN A 135 -0.97 -26.09 8.08
CA GLN A 135 -1.24 -26.23 9.51
C GLN A 135 -0.22 -25.45 10.32
N LYS A 136 -0.70 -24.77 11.38
CA LYS A 136 0.17 -24.15 12.37
C LYS A 136 0.94 -25.26 13.10
N PHE A 137 2.25 -25.27 12.92
CA PHE A 137 3.16 -26.27 13.42
C PHE A 137 3.71 -25.91 14.81
N HIS A 138 4.05 -24.63 15.04
CA HIS A 138 4.68 -24.19 16.30
C HIS A 138 4.50 -22.68 16.54
N THR A 139 4.54 -22.25 17.81
CA THR A 139 4.64 -20.85 18.23
C THR A 139 5.84 -20.68 19.16
N ALA A 140 6.62 -19.63 18.97
CA ALA A 140 7.76 -19.32 19.84
C ALA A 140 8.08 -17.82 19.87
N THR A 141 9.08 -17.44 20.66
CA THR A 141 9.67 -16.10 20.67
C THR A 141 11.13 -16.19 20.23
N ILE A 142 11.57 -15.29 19.36
CA ILE A 142 12.97 -15.18 18.94
C ILE A 142 13.81 -14.74 20.14
N THR A 143 14.82 -15.54 20.48
CA THR A 143 15.76 -15.27 21.57
C THR A 143 17.06 -14.65 21.08
N ASP A 144 17.40 -14.91 19.82
CA ASP A 144 18.62 -14.42 19.16
C ASP A 144 18.40 -14.36 17.64
N TYR A 145 18.95 -13.32 17.02
CA TYR A 145 18.91 -13.11 15.57
C TYR A 145 20.33 -12.76 15.13
N GLU A 146 20.96 -13.69 14.43
CA GLU A 146 22.30 -13.51 13.87
C GLU A 146 22.15 -13.26 12.37
N ILE A 147 22.60 -12.09 11.91
CA ILE A 147 22.65 -11.83 10.49
C ILE A 147 24.04 -12.15 9.92
N GLY A 148 24.05 -12.65 8.69
CA GLY A 148 25.22 -12.63 7.83
C GLY A 148 26.12 -13.85 7.89
N ARG A 149 25.51 -15.04 7.99
CA ARG A 149 26.21 -16.29 7.79
C ARG A 149 26.36 -16.59 6.31
N LEU A 150 27.60 -16.76 5.86
CA LEU A 150 27.90 -17.34 4.56
C LEU A 150 27.72 -18.85 4.64
N LEU A 151 26.65 -19.37 4.02
CA LEU A 151 26.33 -20.78 3.95
C LEU A 151 26.48 -21.29 2.52
N ASN A 152 26.51 -22.62 2.35
CA ASN A 152 26.48 -23.29 1.04
C ASN A 152 27.58 -22.88 0.05
N GLN A 153 28.76 -22.50 0.54
CA GLN A 153 29.87 -22.11 -0.33
C GLN A 153 30.26 -23.25 -1.29
N THR A 154 30.22 -22.96 -2.58
CA THR A 154 30.63 -23.88 -3.65
C THR A 154 31.44 -23.14 -4.72
N ALA A 155 32.18 -23.86 -5.56
CA ALA A 155 32.99 -23.26 -6.64
C ALA A 155 32.17 -23.18 -7.94
N ALA A 156 32.25 -22.06 -8.66
CA ALA A 156 31.60 -21.91 -9.95
C ALA A 156 32.34 -22.71 -11.04
N GLU A 157 31.59 -23.34 -11.96
CA GLU A 157 32.17 -24.04 -13.10
C GLU A 157 32.57 -23.05 -14.21
N LEU A 158 33.87 -22.74 -14.29
CA LEU A 158 34.41 -21.80 -15.28
C LEU A 158 35.05 -22.51 -16.49
N PRO A 159 34.93 -21.94 -17.70
CA PRO A 159 35.66 -22.40 -18.88
C PRO A 159 37.18 -22.37 -18.64
N ALA A 160 37.90 -23.38 -19.12
CA ALA A 160 39.35 -23.49 -18.94
C ALA A 160 40.15 -22.29 -19.51
N GLU A 161 39.57 -21.53 -20.44
CA GLU A 161 40.17 -20.32 -21.01
C GLU A 161 40.16 -19.09 -20.09
N LEU A 162 39.48 -19.17 -18.93
CA LEU A 162 39.44 -18.10 -17.93
C LEU A 162 40.46 -18.28 -16.80
N THR A 163 41.41 -19.22 -16.98
CA THR A 163 42.55 -19.35 -16.08
C THR A 163 43.40 -18.08 -16.12
N ASP A 164 43.76 -17.55 -14.95
CA ASP A 164 44.52 -16.29 -14.76
C ASP A 164 43.78 -14.98 -15.08
N VAL A 165 42.46 -14.99 -15.29
CA VAL A 165 41.66 -13.75 -15.36
C VAL A 165 41.51 -13.16 -13.95
N SER A 166 41.84 -11.89 -13.76
CA SER A 166 41.51 -11.16 -12.52
C SER A 166 40.11 -10.58 -12.64
N TRP A 167 39.24 -10.87 -11.69
CA TRP A 167 37.88 -10.33 -11.62
C TRP A 167 37.89 -9.12 -10.67
N PHE A 168 37.28 -8.03 -11.13
CA PHE A 168 37.30 -6.74 -10.45
C PHE A 168 35.97 -6.34 -9.85
N ASP A 169 34.83 -6.80 -10.40
CA ASP A 169 33.50 -6.37 -9.96
C ASP A 169 32.42 -7.36 -10.43
N PHE A 170 31.26 -7.37 -9.77
CA PHE A 170 30.10 -8.22 -10.07
C PHE A 170 28.78 -7.42 -10.02
N ALA A 171 27.91 -7.64 -11.00
CA ALA A 171 26.56 -7.08 -11.03
C ALA A 171 25.51 -8.15 -11.30
N GLU A 172 24.31 -7.99 -10.75
CA GLU A 172 23.19 -8.90 -10.96
C GLU A 172 21.96 -8.18 -11.49
N SER A 173 21.24 -8.85 -12.39
CA SER A 173 19.89 -8.44 -12.80
C SER A 173 18.84 -9.24 -12.02
N ASP A 174 17.97 -8.50 -11.33
CA ASP A 174 16.78 -8.98 -10.64
C ASP A 174 15.57 -9.18 -11.57
N THR A 175 15.55 -8.48 -12.70
CA THR A 175 14.42 -8.41 -13.63
C THR A 175 14.65 -9.21 -14.92
N ILE A 176 15.90 -9.53 -15.27
CA ILE A 176 16.27 -10.18 -16.54
C ILE A 176 16.89 -11.54 -16.29
N ALA A 177 16.03 -12.55 -16.19
CA ALA A 177 16.38 -13.97 -16.19
C ALA A 177 17.44 -14.40 -15.15
N GLU A 178 17.56 -13.67 -14.02
CA GLU A 178 18.49 -13.90 -12.91
C GLU A 178 19.92 -14.23 -13.40
N ARG A 179 20.64 -13.19 -13.82
CA ARG A 179 22.02 -13.31 -14.33
C ARG A 179 22.99 -12.43 -13.56
N VAL A 180 24.18 -12.97 -13.36
CA VAL A 180 25.34 -12.27 -12.79
C VAL A 180 26.37 -12.01 -13.87
N ILE A 181 26.88 -10.78 -13.93
CA ILE A 181 27.97 -10.35 -14.81
C ILE A 181 29.20 -10.07 -13.98
N ALA A 182 30.33 -10.68 -14.32
CA ALA A 182 31.63 -10.37 -13.72
C ALA A 182 32.51 -9.57 -14.69
N ALA A 183 33.07 -8.46 -14.22
CA ALA A 183 34.05 -7.64 -14.94
C ALA A 183 35.47 -8.17 -14.69
N GLY A 184 36.25 -8.33 -15.76
CA GLY A 184 37.56 -8.95 -15.68
C GLY A 184 38.64 -8.37 -16.58
N SER A 185 39.86 -8.79 -16.30
CA SER A 185 41.07 -8.35 -17.01
C SER A 185 41.08 -8.75 -18.49
N GLY A 186 41.74 -7.94 -19.32
CA GLY A 186 41.94 -8.22 -20.74
C GLY A 186 40.69 -8.04 -21.60
N GLY A 187 39.77 -7.16 -21.20
CA GLY A 187 38.52 -6.88 -21.92
C GLY A 187 37.49 -8.01 -21.82
N ILE A 188 37.50 -8.77 -20.72
CA ILE A 188 36.65 -9.95 -20.53
C ILE A 188 35.50 -9.62 -19.59
N LEU A 189 34.29 -9.98 -20.01
CA LEU A 189 33.09 -10.05 -19.19
C LEU A 189 32.64 -11.51 -19.12
N LEU A 190 32.09 -11.93 -17.99
CA LEU A 190 31.53 -13.28 -17.81
C LEU A 190 30.07 -13.17 -17.39
N SER A 191 29.17 -13.74 -18.18
CA SER A 191 27.76 -13.87 -17.81
C SER A 191 27.52 -15.25 -17.21
N ILE A 192 26.89 -15.32 -16.05
CA ILE A 192 26.51 -16.55 -15.33
C ILE A 192 25.01 -16.51 -15.14
N ASP A 193 24.29 -17.55 -15.59
CA ASP A 193 22.85 -17.68 -15.31
C ASP A 193 22.59 -18.38 -13.97
N LYS A 194 21.33 -18.33 -13.49
CA LYS A 194 20.89 -19.01 -12.26
C LYS A 194 21.17 -20.50 -12.16
N THR A 195 21.45 -21.18 -13.27
CA THR A 195 21.82 -22.61 -13.28
C THR A 195 23.32 -22.82 -13.10
N GLY A 196 24.09 -21.75 -12.97
CA GLY A 196 25.55 -21.75 -12.89
C GLY A 196 26.24 -21.85 -14.25
N LYS A 197 25.49 -21.74 -15.35
CA LYS A 197 26.08 -21.84 -16.69
C LYS A 197 26.67 -20.50 -17.11
N SER A 198 27.90 -20.54 -17.61
CA SER A 198 28.68 -19.35 -17.95
C SER A 198 28.85 -19.11 -19.46
N LYS A 199 28.88 -17.83 -19.88
CA LYS A 199 29.19 -17.34 -21.24
C LYS A 199 30.26 -16.26 -21.15
N VAL A 200 31.36 -16.46 -21.88
CA VAL A 200 32.44 -15.47 -21.98
C VAL A 200 32.08 -14.43 -23.04
N ILE A 201 32.20 -13.15 -22.68
CA ILE A 201 31.94 -11.99 -23.53
C ILE A 201 33.25 -11.21 -23.67
N ARG A 202 33.55 -10.74 -24.89
CA ARG A 202 34.77 -9.99 -25.20
C ARG A 202 34.40 -8.62 -25.70
N SER A 203 34.94 -7.57 -25.08
CA SER A 203 34.69 -6.18 -25.48
C SER A 203 35.27 -5.83 -26.86
N GLY A 204 36.22 -6.64 -27.34
CA GLY A 204 36.98 -6.36 -28.57
C GLY A 204 38.27 -5.56 -28.31
N HIS A 205 38.47 -5.11 -27.07
CA HIS A 205 39.66 -4.39 -26.61
C HIS A 205 40.44 -5.21 -25.58
N LYS A 206 41.65 -4.75 -25.23
CA LYS A 206 42.53 -5.46 -24.26
C LYS A 206 42.63 -4.78 -22.90
N ASP A 207 42.03 -3.60 -22.78
CA ASP A 207 42.01 -2.84 -21.54
C ASP A 207 41.08 -3.54 -20.55
N ASP A 208 41.43 -3.49 -19.27
CA ASP A 208 40.71 -4.19 -18.21
C ASP A 208 39.33 -3.55 -18.01
N ILE A 209 38.28 -4.37 -17.95
CA ILE A 209 36.93 -3.92 -17.56
C ILE A 209 36.96 -3.81 -16.04
N THR A 210 36.88 -2.59 -15.50
CA THR A 210 37.16 -2.34 -14.08
C THR A 210 35.92 -2.46 -13.20
N SER A 211 34.74 -2.12 -13.75
CA SER A 211 33.49 -2.12 -13.00
C SER A 211 32.31 -2.42 -13.91
N VAL A 212 31.27 -3.02 -13.33
CA VAL A 212 29.98 -3.33 -13.95
C VAL A 212 28.86 -3.09 -12.95
N VAL A 213 27.75 -2.49 -13.38
CA VAL A 213 26.59 -2.24 -12.53
C VAL A 213 25.30 -2.52 -13.30
N TYR A 214 24.25 -2.94 -12.58
CA TYR A 214 22.90 -3.10 -13.11
C TYR A 214 21.99 -1.99 -12.61
N GLY A 215 21.07 -1.52 -13.46
CA GLY A 215 20.06 -0.52 -13.12
C GLY A 215 18.87 -0.60 -14.07
N SER A 216 17.98 0.40 -14.02
CA SER A 216 16.73 0.40 -14.81
C SER A 216 16.95 0.29 -16.33
N ASP A 217 18.11 0.72 -16.83
CA ASP A 217 18.46 0.71 -18.26
C ASP A 217 19.30 -0.51 -18.67
N GLY A 218 19.44 -1.50 -17.78
CA GLY A 218 20.25 -2.70 -17.99
C GLY A 218 21.65 -2.61 -17.37
N PHE A 219 22.57 -3.43 -17.89
CA PHE A 219 23.95 -3.48 -17.46
C PHE A 219 24.78 -2.37 -18.11
N LEU A 220 25.62 -1.74 -17.30
CA LEU A 220 26.66 -0.79 -17.72
C LEU A 220 28.01 -1.29 -17.24
N ALA A 221 29.03 -1.26 -18.10
CA ALA A 221 30.41 -1.57 -17.75
C ALA A 221 31.37 -0.52 -18.29
N VAL A 222 32.51 -0.33 -17.62
CA VAL A 222 33.57 0.61 -18.04
C VAL A 222 34.93 -0.04 -18.01
N ASP A 223 35.90 0.57 -18.70
CA ASP A 223 37.26 0.06 -18.76
C ASP A 223 38.35 1.11 -18.52
N THR A 224 39.56 0.61 -18.33
CA THR A 224 40.78 1.41 -18.18
C THR A 224 41.16 2.22 -19.45
N GLY A 225 40.52 1.97 -20.59
CA GLY A 225 40.62 2.77 -21.81
C GLY A 225 39.66 3.96 -21.87
N GLY A 226 38.80 4.12 -20.87
CA GLY A 226 37.81 5.18 -20.76
C GLY A 226 36.55 4.95 -21.60
N ARG A 227 36.24 3.69 -21.95
CA ARG A 227 35.05 3.33 -22.74
C ARG A 227 33.90 2.88 -21.85
N PHE A 228 32.68 3.02 -22.37
CA PHE A 228 31.43 2.57 -21.76
C PHE A 228 30.80 1.49 -22.61
N TYR A 229 30.28 0.44 -21.97
CA TYR A 229 29.58 -0.66 -22.60
C TYR A 229 28.22 -0.84 -21.97
N VAL A 230 27.18 -1.04 -22.79
CA VAL A 230 25.80 -1.26 -22.32
C VAL A 230 25.23 -2.57 -22.85
N SER A 231 24.40 -3.22 -22.04
CA SER A 231 23.69 -4.44 -22.41
C SER A 231 22.32 -4.50 -21.74
N ASP A 232 21.29 -4.75 -22.54
CA ASP A 232 19.92 -4.94 -22.04
C ASP A 232 19.67 -6.37 -21.53
N ASP A 233 20.54 -7.33 -21.83
CA ASP A 233 20.30 -8.76 -21.52
C ASP A 233 21.44 -9.46 -20.78
N GLY A 234 22.55 -8.74 -20.57
CA GLY A 234 23.78 -9.26 -19.96
C GLY A 234 24.51 -10.28 -20.82
N LEU A 235 24.08 -10.50 -22.07
CA LEU A 235 24.67 -11.48 -22.99
C LEU A 235 25.39 -10.80 -24.13
N ASP A 236 24.89 -9.67 -24.61
CA ASP A 236 25.44 -8.91 -25.73
C ASP A 236 25.69 -7.46 -25.29
N PHE A 237 26.97 -7.08 -25.23
CA PHE A 237 27.43 -5.74 -24.85
C PHE A 237 27.78 -4.91 -26.07
N SER A 238 27.35 -3.65 -26.09
CA SER A 238 27.65 -2.68 -27.13
C SER A 238 28.41 -1.49 -26.55
N GLU A 239 29.47 -1.06 -27.25
CA GLU A 239 30.24 0.13 -26.87
C GLU A 239 29.43 1.40 -27.20
N LEU A 240 29.28 2.30 -26.23
CA LEU A 240 28.68 3.61 -26.47
C LEU A 240 29.66 4.49 -27.24
N ASN A 241 29.13 5.36 -28.10
CA ASN A 241 29.93 6.38 -28.80
C ASN A 241 30.27 7.56 -27.87
N LEU A 242 30.90 7.24 -26.74
CA LEU A 242 31.32 8.14 -25.68
C LEU A 242 32.66 7.62 -25.16
N GLN A 243 33.64 8.52 -25.05
CA GLN A 243 34.96 8.16 -24.53
C GLN A 243 35.41 9.19 -23.49
N ALA A 244 35.76 8.70 -22.31
CA ALA A 244 36.38 9.50 -21.27
C ALA A 244 37.81 9.90 -21.67
N THR A 245 38.32 10.99 -21.10
CA THR A 245 39.69 11.47 -21.35
C THR A 245 40.79 10.64 -20.67
N GLY A 246 40.44 9.67 -19.83
CA GLY A 246 41.35 8.83 -19.05
C GLY A 246 40.67 7.54 -18.60
N ALA A 247 41.38 6.75 -17.78
CA ALA A 247 40.85 5.50 -17.26
C ALA A 247 39.62 5.72 -16.37
N LEU A 248 38.62 4.86 -16.48
CA LEU A 248 37.51 4.78 -15.55
C LEU A 248 37.80 3.66 -14.55
N PHE A 249 37.46 3.88 -13.29
CA PHE A 249 37.78 2.96 -12.20
C PHE A 249 36.53 2.31 -11.63
N ASP A 250 35.43 3.06 -11.51
CA ASP A 250 34.25 2.59 -10.79
C ASP A 250 32.92 3.08 -11.38
N LEU A 251 31.86 2.30 -11.16
CA LEU A 251 30.47 2.58 -11.51
C LEU A 251 29.56 2.37 -10.30
N ALA A 252 28.54 3.21 -10.20
CA ALA A 252 27.46 2.99 -9.24
C ALA A 252 26.11 3.35 -9.86
N TYR A 253 25.03 2.76 -9.35
CA TYR A 253 23.67 3.08 -9.74
C TYR A 253 22.87 3.51 -8.51
N ARG A 254 22.05 4.55 -8.68
CA ARG A 254 21.10 5.00 -7.67
C ARG A 254 19.68 4.88 -8.21
N ALA A 255 18.89 3.99 -7.62
CA ALA A 255 17.46 3.92 -7.84
C ALA A 255 16.74 5.14 -7.24
N ASP A 256 15.57 5.46 -7.79
CA ASP A 256 14.60 6.33 -7.12
C ASP A 256 13.84 5.59 -6.02
N ARG A 257 12.95 6.29 -5.31
CA ARG A 257 12.16 5.71 -4.21
C ARG A 257 11.19 4.62 -4.65
N THR A 258 10.80 4.61 -5.92
CA THR A 258 9.84 3.62 -6.45
C THR A 258 10.56 2.40 -7.03
N GLY A 259 11.87 2.48 -7.27
CA GLY A 259 12.69 1.42 -7.87
C GLY A 259 12.61 1.35 -9.39
N ASP A 260 11.64 2.02 -10.00
CA ASP A 260 11.34 1.96 -11.44
C ASP A 260 12.30 2.79 -12.30
N SER A 261 13.03 3.75 -11.72
CA SER A 261 13.99 4.57 -12.45
C SER A 261 15.22 4.92 -11.61
N GLY A 262 16.22 5.56 -12.21
CA GLY A 262 17.43 5.94 -11.49
C GLY A 262 18.48 6.62 -12.35
N PHE A 263 19.71 6.64 -11.87
CA PHE A 263 20.85 7.17 -12.60
C PHE A 263 22.15 6.43 -12.29
N TYR A 264 23.04 6.42 -13.28
CA TYR A 264 24.39 5.87 -13.16
C TYR A 264 25.38 6.98 -12.81
N LEU A 265 26.41 6.63 -12.04
CA LEU A 265 27.60 7.43 -11.83
C LEU A 265 28.81 6.65 -12.34
N ALA A 266 29.76 7.34 -12.97
CA ALA A 266 31.03 6.74 -13.39
C ALA A 266 32.19 7.64 -13.00
N ALA A 267 33.20 7.06 -12.36
CA ALA A 267 34.34 7.79 -11.83
C ALA A 267 35.67 7.31 -12.44
N GLY A 268 36.67 8.17 -12.47
CA GLY A 268 37.97 7.82 -13.01
C GLY A 268 39.10 8.82 -12.78
N GLU A 269 40.12 8.68 -13.61
CA GLU A 269 41.37 9.42 -13.57
C GLU A 269 41.13 10.94 -13.66
N SER A 270 42.01 11.74 -13.05
CA SER A 270 41.98 13.21 -13.14
C SER A 270 40.66 13.86 -12.69
N GLY A 271 39.97 13.24 -11.74
CA GLY A 271 38.75 13.79 -11.13
C GLY A 271 37.52 13.69 -12.03
N GLN A 272 37.56 12.81 -13.04
CA GLN A 272 36.42 12.61 -13.93
C GLN A 272 35.26 11.95 -13.18
N LEU A 273 34.08 12.54 -13.32
CA LEU A 273 32.84 12.02 -12.77
C LEU A 273 31.72 12.25 -13.78
N TYR A 274 30.99 11.20 -14.15
CA TYR A 274 29.88 11.27 -15.10
C TYR A 274 28.57 10.93 -14.40
N LEU A 275 27.48 11.55 -14.87
CA LEU A 275 26.10 11.22 -14.52
C LEU A 275 25.38 10.71 -15.75
N GLY A 276 24.77 9.53 -15.67
CA GLY A 276 24.11 8.86 -16.79
C GLY A 276 22.63 8.55 -16.55
N ARG A 277 21.79 8.75 -17.58
CA ARG A 277 20.38 8.33 -17.61
C ARG A 277 19.99 7.92 -19.03
N ASN A 278 19.20 6.86 -19.21
CA ASN A 278 18.76 6.38 -20.52
C ASN A 278 19.92 6.18 -21.51
N LYS A 279 21.07 5.69 -21.02
CA LYS A 279 22.33 5.52 -21.79
C LYS A 279 22.96 6.81 -22.33
N GLU A 280 22.51 7.98 -21.88
CA GLU A 280 23.14 9.28 -22.13
C GLU A 280 23.93 9.74 -20.90
N PHE A 281 25.15 10.26 -21.08
CA PHE A 281 26.02 10.66 -19.98
C PHE A 281 26.52 12.10 -20.10
N GLU A 282 26.56 12.80 -18.97
CA GLU A 282 27.13 14.13 -18.81
C GLU A 282 28.37 14.10 -17.90
N LEU A 283 29.45 14.77 -18.33
CA LEU A 283 30.64 14.96 -17.49
C LEU A 283 30.38 16.06 -16.45
N LEU A 284 30.37 15.68 -15.18
CA LEU A 284 30.40 16.59 -14.05
C LEU A 284 31.81 17.16 -13.86
N LYS A 285 31.89 18.39 -13.34
CA LYS A 285 33.17 19.08 -13.09
C LYS A 285 33.34 19.41 -11.61
N PRO A 286 33.50 18.40 -10.74
CA PRO A 286 33.86 18.66 -9.36
C PRO A 286 35.21 19.37 -9.29
N LYS A 287 35.44 20.22 -8.27
CA LYS A 287 36.68 20.99 -8.11
C LYS A 287 37.83 20.13 -7.54
N VAL A 288 38.08 18.97 -8.14
CA VAL A 288 39.13 18.02 -7.74
C VAL A 288 40.03 17.71 -8.94
N THR A 289 41.32 17.54 -8.68
CA THR A 289 42.33 17.26 -9.73
C THR A 289 43.00 15.90 -9.58
N GLY A 290 42.80 15.20 -8.46
CA GLY A 290 43.25 13.82 -8.26
C GLY A 290 42.23 12.82 -8.80
N SER A 291 42.62 11.56 -8.96
CA SER A 291 41.71 10.50 -9.41
C SER A 291 40.60 10.25 -8.39
N ILE A 292 39.43 9.84 -8.88
CA ILE A 292 38.36 9.28 -8.06
C ILE A 292 38.41 7.76 -8.25
N ASN A 293 38.78 7.05 -7.19
CA ASN A 293 39.05 5.61 -7.19
C ASN A 293 37.81 4.77 -6.92
N ALA A 294 36.84 5.28 -6.13
CA ALA A 294 35.62 4.55 -5.77
C ALA A 294 34.42 5.49 -5.56
N LEU A 295 33.22 4.95 -5.72
CA LEU A 295 31.93 5.57 -5.52
C LEU A 295 31.15 4.78 -4.45
N VAL A 296 30.68 5.46 -3.42
CA VAL A 296 29.84 4.85 -2.38
C VAL A 296 28.46 5.45 -2.46
N VAL A 297 27.49 4.66 -2.93
CA VAL A 297 26.12 5.10 -3.19
C VAL A 297 25.17 4.28 -2.31
N PRO A 298 24.82 4.76 -1.10
CA PRO A 298 23.82 4.09 -0.28
C PRO A 298 22.43 4.22 -0.93
N GLU A 299 21.53 3.28 -0.59
CA GLU A 299 20.12 3.29 -1.05
C GLU A 299 19.45 4.63 -0.69
N GLU A 300 19.64 5.09 0.54
CA GLU A 300 19.19 6.39 1.02
C GLU A 300 20.35 7.24 1.55
N GLY A 301 20.17 8.56 1.54
CA GLY A 301 21.15 9.50 2.09
C GLY A 301 22.23 9.96 1.11
N ILE A 302 23.42 10.23 1.67
CA ILE A 302 24.51 10.96 1.01
C ILE A 302 25.40 9.99 0.22
N MET A 303 25.71 10.34 -1.03
CA MET A 303 26.67 9.62 -1.87
C MET A 303 28.08 10.17 -1.68
N TYR A 304 29.09 9.32 -1.80
CA TYR A 304 30.50 9.70 -1.67
C TYR A 304 31.30 9.31 -2.90
N ALA A 305 32.31 10.13 -3.23
CA ALA A 305 33.32 9.81 -4.23
C ALA A 305 34.70 9.91 -3.58
N LEU A 306 35.42 8.79 -3.57
CA LEU A 306 36.66 8.59 -2.84
C LEU A 306 37.84 8.67 -3.81
N GLY A 307 38.93 9.33 -3.42
CA GLY A 307 40.03 9.58 -4.33
C GLY A 307 41.38 9.83 -3.67
N ASP A 308 42.32 10.24 -4.51
CA ASP A 308 43.73 10.41 -4.13
C ASP A 308 43.92 11.48 -3.04
N LYS A 309 44.97 11.30 -2.21
CA LYS A 309 45.40 12.26 -1.17
C LYS A 309 44.26 12.68 -0.25
N GLY A 310 43.52 11.68 0.24
CA GLY A 310 42.41 11.86 1.15
C GLY A 310 41.22 12.63 0.57
N SER A 311 41.10 12.73 -0.76
CA SER A 311 39.99 13.45 -1.35
C SER A 311 38.69 12.66 -1.20
N VAL A 312 37.76 13.19 -0.41
CA VAL A 312 36.38 12.69 -0.31
C VAL A 312 35.44 13.79 -0.79
N LEU A 313 34.59 13.46 -1.75
CA LEU A 313 33.46 14.29 -2.17
C LEU A 313 32.17 13.68 -1.66
N TYR A 314 31.17 14.52 -1.39
CA TYR A 314 29.83 14.07 -1.02
C TYR A 314 28.75 14.82 -1.80
N SER A 315 27.61 14.15 -2.03
CA SER A 315 26.45 14.72 -2.73
C SER A 315 25.14 14.15 -2.22
N HIS A 316 24.10 14.98 -2.17
CA HIS A 316 22.74 14.56 -1.83
C HIS A 316 21.91 14.15 -3.06
N ASN A 317 22.32 14.58 -4.26
CA ASN A 317 21.53 14.47 -5.48
C ASN A 317 22.31 13.92 -6.69
N GLY A 318 23.60 13.64 -6.54
CA GLY A 318 24.46 13.08 -7.59
C GLY A 318 24.97 14.13 -8.58
N ILE A 319 24.52 15.38 -8.46
CA ILE A 319 24.85 16.50 -9.35
C ILE A 319 25.79 17.48 -8.64
N ASP A 320 25.41 17.88 -7.43
CA ASP A 320 26.14 18.86 -6.64
C ASP A 320 27.08 18.15 -5.68
N TRP A 321 28.39 18.25 -5.97
CA TRP A 321 29.44 17.59 -5.20
C TRP A 321 30.27 18.60 -4.41
N LEU A 322 30.36 18.36 -3.11
CA LEU A 322 31.14 19.16 -2.17
C LEU A 322 32.30 18.32 -1.62
N ARG A 323 33.42 18.97 -1.32
CA ARG A 323 34.58 18.29 -0.74
C ARG A 323 34.49 18.28 0.78
N ASP A 324 34.76 17.14 1.38
CA ASP A 324 34.93 17.02 2.81
C ASP A 324 36.41 17.23 3.18
N GLU A 325 36.68 18.31 3.91
CA GLU A 325 38.03 18.72 4.28
C GLU A 325 38.56 17.92 5.49
N ASN A 326 37.71 17.18 6.21
CA ASN A 326 38.12 16.38 7.37
C ASN A 326 38.93 15.13 6.99
N PHE A 327 38.87 14.72 5.72
CA PHE A 327 39.53 13.52 5.21
C PHE A 327 40.88 13.75 4.55
N LEU A 328 41.37 14.99 4.51
CA LEU A 328 42.65 15.32 3.90
C LEU A 328 43.82 14.62 4.60
N THR A 329 44.34 13.59 3.95
CA THR A 329 45.50 12.84 4.39
C THR A 329 46.46 12.60 3.21
N ASP A 330 47.67 12.13 3.48
CA ASP A 330 48.60 11.71 2.42
C ASP A 330 48.24 10.34 1.83
N ASN A 331 47.29 9.62 2.42
CA ASN A 331 46.83 8.31 1.96
C ASN A 331 45.74 8.46 0.90
N ASP A 332 45.66 7.51 -0.03
CA ASP A 332 44.59 7.43 -1.01
C ASP A 332 43.44 6.58 -0.46
N TRP A 333 42.20 7.03 -0.67
CA TRP A 333 41.02 6.18 -0.46
C TRP A 333 40.81 5.33 -1.71
N LEU A 334 40.73 4.01 -1.54
CA LEU A 334 40.75 3.05 -2.65
C LEU A 334 39.39 2.38 -2.86
N CYS A 335 38.64 2.13 -1.78
CA CYS A 335 37.33 1.49 -1.82
C CYS A 335 36.47 1.97 -0.65
N GLY A 336 35.16 1.76 -0.77
CA GLY A 336 34.20 2.07 0.25
C GLY A 336 32.89 1.34 -0.01
N ASP A 337 32.14 1.06 1.04
CA ASP A 337 30.83 0.43 0.93
C ASP A 337 29.89 0.96 2.04
N ALA A 338 28.60 0.83 1.83
CA ALA A 338 27.56 1.31 2.72
C ALA A 338 26.42 0.30 2.87
N THR A 339 25.96 0.11 4.09
CA THR A 339 24.78 -0.73 4.36
C THR A 339 24.08 -0.25 5.63
N GLY A 340 22.75 -0.13 5.56
CA GLY A 340 21.96 0.51 6.60
C GLY A 340 22.48 1.92 6.90
N GLU A 341 22.77 2.20 8.17
CA GLU A 341 23.29 3.50 8.61
C GLU A 341 24.83 3.53 8.74
N VAL A 342 25.54 2.52 8.22
CA VAL A 342 27.00 2.44 8.32
C VAL A 342 27.64 2.67 6.95
N VAL A 343 28.65 3.54 6.93
CA VAL A 343 29.49 3.80 5.75
C VAL A 343 30.94 3.55 6.15
N PHE A 344 31.67 2.76 5.37
CA PHE A 344 33.07 2.45 5.65
C PHE A 344 33.96 2.76 4.45
N PHE A 345 35.10 3.41 4.69
CA PHE A 345 36.12 3.69 3.69
C PHE A 345 37.42 2.98 4.03
N ALA A 346 38.12 2.50 3.02
CA ALA A 346 39.43 1.88 3.17
C ALA A 346 40.40 2.35 2.09
N GLY A 347 41.70 2.32 2.42
CA GLY A 347 42.70 2.94 1.55
C GLY A 347 44.13 2.42 1.72
N THR A 348 45.08 3.19 1.21
CA THR A 348 46.50 2.87 1.28
C THR A 348 47.03 2.96 2.71
N ASN A 349 48.07 2.17 3.02
CA ASN A 349 48.75 2.21 4.31
C ASN A 349 47.78 2.03 5.51
N GLY A 350 46.79 1.15 5.37
CA GLY A 350 45.82 0.82 6.40
C GLY A 350 44.83 1.93 6.75
N ALA A 351 44.72 2.98 5.92
CA ALA A 351 43.74 4.04 6.13
C ALA A 351 42.32 3.45 6.17
N MET A 352 41.58 3.78 7.23
CA MET A 352 40.21 3.33 7.45
C MET A 352 39.40 4.47 8.05
N ALA A 353 38.14 4.60 7.64
CA ALA A 353 37.19 5.49 8.27
C ALA A 353 35.80 4.85 8.32
N ILE A 354 35.03 5.16 9.35
CA ILE A 354 33.69 4.62 9.55
C ILE A 354 32.73 5.73 10.00
N LYS A 355 31.53 5.74 9.43
CA LYS A 355 30.39 6.52 9.93
C LYS A 355 29.35 5.56 10.48
N ARG A 356 28.77 5.91 11.63
CA ARG A 356 27.74 5.12 12.32
C ARG A 356 26.51 6.00 12.53
N GLY A 357 25.36 5.59 12.02
CA GLY A 357 24.14 6.38 12.17
C GLY A 357 24.26 7.74 11.48
N ASP A 358 23.65 8.74 12.11
CA ASP A 358 23.77 10.14 11.74
C ASP A 358 25.03 10.83 12.30
N GLY A 359 25.96 10.07 12.90
CA GLY A 359 27.20 10.62 13.45
C GLY A 359 28.19 11.12 12.40
N ASP A 360 29.23 11.82 12.84
CA ASP A 360 30.37 12.18 11.99
C ASP A 360 31.24 10.94 11.69
N PHE A 361 32.07 11.03 10.65
CA PHE A 361 33.06 9.99 10.37
C PHE A 361 34.17 9.95 11.41
N GLU A 362 34.50 8.74 11.85
CA GLU A 362 35.67 8.44 12.65
C GLU A 362 36.79 7.89 11.76
N ILE A 363 37.96 8.51 11.78
CA ILE A 363 39.18 7.96 11.15
C ILE A 363 39.84 7.00 12.14
N LEU A 364 39.96 5.72 11.74
CA LEU A 364 40.45 4.65 12.61
C LEU A 364 41.98 4.54 12.58
N ASP A 365 42.61 4.28 13.74
CA ASP A 365 44.06 4.01 13.83
C ASP A 365 44.36 2.61 13.24
N PRO A 366 45.23 2.48 12.22
CA PRO A 366 45.59 1.19 11.62
C PRO A 366 46.09 0.14 12.61
N LYS A 367 46.54 0.54 13.81
CA LYS A 367 46.95 -0.37 14.88
C LYS A 367 45.88 -1.37 15.32
N ILE A 368 44.59 -1.11 15.06
CA ILE A 368 43.52 -2.08 15.31
C ILE A 368 43.72 -3.41 14.52
N LEU A 369 44.47 -3.38 13.41
CA LEU A 369 44.80 -4.56 12.61
C LEU A 369 45.98 -5.38 13.15
N THR A 370 46.68 -4.93 14.19
CA THR A 370 47.86 -5.64 14.73
C THR A 370 47.55 -7.08 15.15
N SER A 371 46.35 -7.31 15.70
CA SER A 371 45.86 -8.63 16.12
C SER A 371 45.78 -9.64 14.98
N VAL A 372 45.42 -9.20 13.77
CA VAL A 372 45.25 -10.05 12.59
C VAL A 372 46.49 -10.13 11.71
N LEU A 373 47.40 -9.15 11.81
CA LEU A 373 48.65 -9.10 11.08
C LEU A 373 49.78 -9.90 11.76
N GLY A 374 49.55 -10.47 12.94
CA GLY A 374 50.57 -11.26 13.66
C GLY A 374 51.74 -10.43 14.19
N ILE A 375 51.58 -9.11 14.25
CA ILE A 375 52.52 -8.16 14.85
C ILE A 375 52.30 -8.26 16.37
N GLY A 376 52.98 -9.21 17.02
CA GLY A 376 52.64 -9.66 18.38
C GLY A 376 52.56 -8.56 19.45
N GLN A 377 51.69 -8.76 20.45
CA GLN A 377 51.44 -7.90 21.62
C GLN A 377 52.68 -7.60 22.51
N ASN A 378 53.85 -8.15 22.18
CA ASN A 378 55.11 -7.97 22.92
C ASN A 378 56.03 -6.88 22.35
N LEU A 379 55.62 -6.16 21.31
CA LEU A 379 56.27 -4.90 20.98
C LEU A 379 55.78 -3.84 21.97
N THR A 380 56.48 -3.71 23.10
CA THR A 380 56.49 -2.43 23.81
C THR A 380 57.11 -1.45 22.82
N ILE A 381 56.29 -0.67 22.13
CA ILE A 381 56.76 0.46 21.33
C ILE A 381 57.32 1.47 22.35
N SER A 382 58.55 1.26 22.77
CA SER A 382 59.32 2.28 23.46
C SER A 382 59.60 3.39 22.45
N ASN A 383 59.26 4.63 22.81
CA ASN A 383 59.34 5.88 22.02
C ASN A 383 60.70 6.22 21.36
N GLU A 384 61.64 5.29 21.20
CA GLU A 384 63.00 5.57 20.70
C GLU A 384 63.49 4.66 19.56
N ILE A 385 62.65 3.78 19.00
CA ILE A 385 62.96 3.13 17.70
C ILE A 385 61.67 3.08 16.88
N ASP A 386 61.54 4.01 15.92
CA ASP A 386 60.54 3.97 14.85
C ASP A 386 60.75 2.70 14.02
N LEU A 387 60.12 1.60 14.43
CA LEU A 387 59.80 0.53 13.51
C LEU A 387 58.66 1.04 12.65
N GLU A 388 58.99 1.51 11.45
CA GLU A 388 58.05 1.91 10.42
C GLU A 388 57.24 0.67 10.03
N VAL A 389 56.07 0.50 10.67
CA VAL A 389 55.14 -0.58 10.34
C VAL A 389 54.53 -0.24 8.99
N ILE A 390 54.84 -1.04 7.98
CA ILE A 390 54.20 -0.94 6.65
C ILE A 390 52.83 -1.62 6.78
N TRP A 391 51.78 -0.81 6.80
CA TRP A 391 50.41 -1.31 6.80
C TRP A 391 50.01 -1.76 5.39
N PRO A 392 49.16 -2.79 5.25
CA PRO A 392 48.70 -3.24 3.94
C PRO A 392 47.87 -2.17 3.25
N ASN A 393 47.83 -2.18 1.91
CA ASN A 393 46.81 -1.44 1.19
C ASN A 393 45.51 -2.26 1.23
N LEU A 394 44.43 -1.61 1.63
CA LEU A 394 43.10 -2.21 1.67
C LEU A 394 42.43 -1.90 0.32
N ARG A 395 42.15 -2.93 -0.45
CA ARG A 395 41.73 -2.83 -1.86
C ARG A 395 40.25 -3.06 -2.06
N GLU A 396 39.63 -3.84 -1.18
CA GLU A 396 38.21 -4.16 -1.22
C GLU A 396 37.59 -4.03 0.16
N VAL A 397 36.37 -3.53 0.20
CA VAL A 397 35.55 -3.54 1.41
C VAL A 397 34.12 -3.94 1.05
N SER A 398 33.57 -4.86 1.83
CA SER A 398 32.20 -5.33 1.64
C SER A 398 31.48 -5.29 2.98
N LEU A 399 30.41 -4.50 3.05
CA LEU A 399 29.52 -4.39 4.18
C LEU A 399 28.34 -5.33 3.96
N PHE A 400 28.38 -6.43 4.70
CA PHE A 400 27.32 -7.42 4.68
C PHE A 400 26.15 -7.00 5.57
N THR A 401 26.47 -6.37 6.70
CA THR A 401 25.52 -5.83 7.68
C THR A 401 26.12 -4.56 8.28
N SER A 402 25.34 -3.83 9.10
CA SER A 402 25.88 -2.71 9.87
C SER A 402 27.04 -3.12 10.79
N GLU A 403 27.10 -4.38 11.21
CA GLU A 403 28.14 -4.92 12.11
C GLU A 403 29.23 -5.70 11.37
N HIS A 404 28.90 -6.33 10.24
CA HIS A 404 29.76 -7.28 9.53
C HIS A 404 30.48 -6.61 8.37
N ILE A 405 31.74 -6.27 8.61
CA ILE A 405 32.62 -5.61 7.65
C ILE A 405 33.72 -6.59 7.23
N ILE A 406 33.91 -6.77 5.93
CA ILE A 406 35.02 -7.54 5.37
C ILE A 406 35.97 -6.59 4.64
N LEU A 407 37.27 -6.75 4.90
CA LEU A 407 38.35 -6.06 4.20
C LEU A 407 39.26 -7.05 3.50
N ILE A 408 39.62 -6.76 2.25
CA ILE A 408 40.63 -7.53 1.51
C ILE A 408 41.83 -6.63 1.22
N SER A 409 43.01 -7.13 1.58
CA SER A 409 44.29 -6.44 1.28
C SER A 409 44.78 -6.73 -0.13
N ASP A 410 45.70 -5.91 -0.62
CA ASP A 410 46.45 -6.13 -1.87
C ASP A 410 47.19 -7.49 -1.94
N SER A 411 47.50 -8.09 -0.80
CA SER A 411 48.07 -9.43 -0.68
C SER A 411 47.04 -10.57 -0.74
N GLY A 412 45.76 -10.23 -0.86
CA GLY A 412 44.60 -11.13 -0.90
C GLY A 412 44.26 -11.81 0.42
N ASN A 413 44.73 -11.25 1.53
CA ASN A 413 44.28 -11.62 2.87
C ASN A 413 42.99 -10.88 3.20
N ALA A 414 41.99 -11.61 3.70
CA ALA A 414 40.76 -11.02 4.22
C ALA A 414 40.68 -10.99 5.74
N TYR A 415 40.11 -9.91 6.23
CA TYR A 415 39.86 -9.62 7.62
C TYR A 415 38.38 -9.31 7.78
N GLN A 416 37.77 -9.76 8.87
CA GLN A 416 36.39 -9.44 9.20
C GLN A 416 36.30 -8.80 10.58
N SER A 417 35.37 -7.87 10.74
CA SER A 417 34.84 -7.40 12.02
C SER A 417 33.34 -7.75 12.08
N LEU A 418 32.85 -8.01 13.29
CA LEU A 418 31.43 -8.31 13.59
C LEU A 418 30.92 -7.34 14.67
N ASP A 419 31.55 -6.18 14.77
CA ASP A 419 31.41 -5.18 15.84
C ASP A 419 31.83 -3.79 15.35
N GLN A 420 31.38 -3.41 14.15
CA GLN A 420 31.62 -2.09 13.55
C GLN A 420 33.09 -1.63 13.59
N ALA A 421 33.99 -2.52 13.16
CA ALA A 421 35.44 -2.32 13.08
C ALA A 421 36.17 -2.16 14.43
N GLU A 422 35.57 -2.53 15.56
CA GLU A 422 36.26 -2.54 16.86
C GLU A 422 37.30 -3.67 16.95
N VAL A 423 36.92 -4.90 16.57
CA VAL A 423 37.79 -6.08 16.63
C VAL A 423 37.84 -6.81 15.31
N TRP A 424 39.07 -6.99 14.82
CA TRP A 424 39.33 -7.71 13.58
C TRP A 424 39.74 -9.17 13.84
N LYS A 425 39.24 -10.06 13.00
CA LYS A 425 39.63 -11.47 12.91
C LYS A 425 40.03 -11.80 11.48
N ARG A 426 41.07 -12.60 11.29
CA ARG A 426 41.42 -13.11 9.97
C ARG A 426 40.41 -14.18 9.56
N LEU A 427 39.86 -14.09 8.36
CA LEU A 427 38.97 -15.11 7.83
C LEU A 427 39.80 -16.39 7.58
N SER A 428 39.43 -17.51 8.23
CA SER A 428 40.09 -18.79 7.96
C SER A 428 39.61 -19.32 6.61
N ASN A 429 40.53 -19.63 5.69
CA ASN A 429 40.19 -20.36 4.46
C ASN A 429 39.63 -21.73 4.87
N ALA A 430 38.30 -21.87 4.92
CA ALA A 430 37.67 -23.14 5.20
C ALA A 430 38.14 -24.17 4.16
N ASP A 431 38.45 -25.38 4.64
CA ASP A 431 39.09 -26.46 3.91
C ASP A 431 38.45 -26.71 2.52
N ASN A 432 39.09 -26.21 1.44
CA ASN A 432 39.28 -26.85 0.11
C ASN A 432 39.57 -25.87 -1.06
N SER A 433 39.52 -24.53 -0.89
CA SER A 433 39.86 -23.58 -1.97
C SER A 433 41.12 -22.76 -1.66
N SER A 434 42.22 -23.05 -2.37
CA SER A 434 43.59 -22.64 -2.03
C SER A 434 44.07 -21.31 -2.63
N GLY A 435 43.18 -20.36 -2.93
CA GLY A 435 43.53 -19.08 -3.60
C GLY A 435 43.33 -17.85 -2.73
N ALA A 436 44.24 -16.87 -2.80
CA ALA A 436 44.08 -15.55 -2.18
C ALA A 436 42.88 -14.82 -2.81
N MET A 437 42.09 -14.12 -2.00
CA MET A 437 40.86 -13.45 -2.47
C MET A 437 41.20 -12.09 -3.06
N THR A 438 40.51 -11.69 -4.13
CA THR A 438 40.73 -10.40 -4.81
C THR A 438 39.54 -9.47 -4.71
N ASN A 439 38.32 -10.02 -4.75
CA ASN A 439 37.08 -9.28 -4.54
C ASN A 439 36.04 -10.24 -3.90
N MET A 440 35.10 -9.68 -3.13
CA MET A 440 33.97 -10.36 -2.54
C MET A 440 32.74 -9.45 -2.55
N ASP A 441 31.73 -9.75 -3.35
CA ASP A 441 30.55 -8.90 -3.49
C ASP A 441 29.28 -9.62 -3.05
N ARG A 442 28.46 -8.92 -2.27
CA ARG A 442 27.09 -9.31 -1.95
C ARG A 442 26.16 -8.78 -3.03
N LEU A 443 25.52 -9.68 -3.75
CA LEU A 443 24.56 -9.32 -4.79
C LEU A 443 23.16 -9.11 -4.19
N PRO A 444 22.26 -8.39 -4.90
CA PRO A 444 20.86 -8.26 -4.53
C PRO A 444 20.22 -9.61 -4.18
N SER A 445 20.45 -10.67 -4.98
CA SER A 445 19.99 -12.03 -4.70
C SER A 445 20.62 -12.69 -3.49
N GLY A 446 21.33 -11.97 -2.62
CA GLY A 446 21.91 -12.51 -1.38
C GLY A 446 22.94 -13.59 -1.65
N HIS A 447 23.28 -13.81 -2.93
CA HIS A 447 24.46 -14.56 -3.31
C HIS A 447 25.68 -13.71 -3.05
N VAL A 448 26.74 -14.38 -2.66
CA VAL A 448 28.02 -13.76 -2.37
C VAL A 448 29.03 -14.38 -3.29
N PHE A 449 29.56 -13.57 -4.20
CA PHE A 449 30.56 -14.00 -5.16
C PHE A 449 31.94 -13.67 -4.62
N ILE A 450 32.84 -14.63 -4.67
CA ILE A 450 34.19 -14.51 -4.14
C ILE A 450 35.18 -14.77 -5.28
N ALA A 451 35.83 -13.71 -5.75
CA ALA A 451 36.88 -13.77 -6.73
C ALA A 451 38.22 -14.13 -6.08
N ARG A 452 39.01 -14.95 -6.79
CA ARG A 452 40.34 -15.38 -6.35
C ARG A 452 41.41 -15.01 -7.37
N GLN A 453 42.63 -14.82 -6.88
CA GLN A 453 43.78 -14.42 -7.69
C GLN A 453 44.14 -15.43 -8.81
N ASN A 454 43.69 -16.68 -8.71
CA ASN A 454 43.88 -17.70 -9.74
C ASN A 454 42.77 -17.71 -10.82
N GLY A 455 41.84 -16.74 -10.76
CA GLY A 455 40.69 -16.61 -11.66
C GLY A 455 39.48 -17.46 -11.29
N ASN A 456 39.53 -18.24 -10.21
CA ASN A 456 38.37 -18.96 -9.71
C ASN A 456 37.36 -18.01 -9.07
N ILE A 457 36.09 -18.37 -9.19
CA ILE A 457 34.96 -17.71 -8.54
C ILE A 457 34.27 -18.76 -7.66
N ASP A 458 34.06 -18.45 -6.38
CA ASP A 458 33.15 -19.20 -5.52
C ASP A 458 31.85 -18.43 -5.34
N TRP A 459 30.75 -19.13 -5.09
CA TRP A 459 29.45 -18.55 -4.71
C TRP A 459 29.02 -19.12 -3.36
N ALA A 460 28.44 -18.27 -2.51
CA ALA A 460 27.88 -18.62 -1.23
C ALA A 460 26.52 -17.92 -1.05
N THR A 461 25.74 -18.38 -0.09
CA THR A 461 24.45 -17.79 0.26
C THR A 461 24.60 -16.98 1.54
N PHE A 462 24.21 -15.71 1.51
CA PHE A 462 24.12 -14.86 2.68
C PHE A 462 22.80 -15.15 3.40
N SER A 463 22.87 -15.72 4.60
CA SER A 463 21.69 -16.15 5.35
C SER A 463 21.62 -15.52 6.74
N SER A 464 20.39 -15.27 7.19
CA SER A 464 20.08 -14.94 8.58
C SER A 464 19.72 -16.21 9.36
N VAL A 465 20.10 -16.26 10.64
CA VAL A 465 19.78 -17.36 11.54
C VAL A 465 18.92 -16.83 12.69
N PHE A 466 17.74 -17.40 12.81
CA PHE A 466 16.80 -17.10 13.89
C PHE A 466 16.86 -18.22 14.91
N THR A 467 17.14 -17.89 16.18
CA THR A 467 17.03 -18.81 17.31
C THR A 467 15.80 -18.45 18.14
N PHE A 468 15.02 -19.45 18.54
CA PHE A 468 13.74 -19.23 19.22
C PHE A 468 13.51 -20.19 20.40
N SER A 469 12.59 -19.81 21.29
CA SER A 469 12.16 -20.62 22.42
C SER A 469 10.64 -20.45 22.66
N PRO A 470 9.90 -21.52 23.04
CA PRO A 470 10.37 -22.88 23.28
C PRO A 470 10.77 -23.61 21.99
N ALA A 471 11.64 -24.63 22.14
CA ALA A 471 11.98 -25.52 21.03
C ALA A 471 10.78 -26.36 20.59
N VAL A 472 10.78 -26.77 19.32
CA VAL A 472 9.80 -27.67 18.71
C VAL A 472 9.81 -29.01 19.44
N VAL A 473 8.64 -29.46 19.91
CA VAL A 473 8.52 -30.66 20.76
C VAL A 473 8.68 -31.96 19.97
N SER A 474 8.34 -31.97 18.66
CA SER A 474 8.44 -33.16 17.80
C SER A 474 8.69 -32.77 16.35
N GLY A 475 9.93 -32.94 15.88
CA GLY A 475 10.36 -32.62 14.52
C GLY A 475 11.30 -31.42 14.46
N GLU A 476 11.60 -30.94 13.27
CA GLU A 476 12.46 -29.79 13.03
C GLU A 476 11.77 -28.81 12.08
N VAL A 477 12.24 -27.56 12.06
CA VAL A 477 11.85 -26.60 11.00
C VAL A 477 12.43 -27.07 9.67
N MET A 478 11.56 -27.22 8.67
CA MET A 478 11.89 -27.75 7.34
C MET A 478 12.01 -26.63 6.32
N SER A 479 12.73 -26.90 5.23
CA SER A 479 12.72 -26.02 4.06
C SER A 479 11.30 -25.89 3.49
N GLY A 480 10.85 -24.66 3.25
CA GLY A 480 9.51 -24.33 2.78
C GLY A 480 8.46 -24.18 3.89
N ASP A 481 8.82 -24.34 5.17
CA ASP A 481 7.94 -23.92 6.27
C ASP A 481 7.76 -22.39 6.22
N TYR A 482 6.52 -21.93 6.33
CA TYR A 482 6.16 -20.52 6.31
C TYR A 482 6.19 -19.97 7.73
N VAL A 483 7.02 -18.96 8.00
CA VAL A 483 7.23 -18.38 9.32
C VAL A 483 6.75 -16.94 9.31
N THR A 484 5.77 -16.60 10.15
CA THR A 484 5.45 -15.19 10.39
C THR A 484 6.19 -14.69 11.63
N VAL A 485 6.65 -13.45 11.61
CA VAL A 485 7.40 -12.79 12.67
C VAL A 485 6.72 -11.48 13.04
N ASP A 486 6.41 -11.32 14.33
CA ASP A 486 5.73 -10.18 14.93
C ASP A 486 6.61 -9.51 15.98
N LEU A 487 7.12 -8.32 15.70
CA LEU A 487 7.93 -7.55 16.63
C LEU A 487 7.17 -6.30 17.10
N ALA A 488 6.76 -6.27 18.36
CA ALA A 488 6.29 -5.05 18.99
C ALA A 488 7.43 -4.03 19.08
N LYS A 489 7.19 -2.78 18.65
CA LYS A 489 8.16 -1.69 18.73
C LYS A 489 7.92 -0.81 19.94
N ASP A 490 9.02 -0.51 20.63
CA ASP A 490 9.00 0.44 21.74
C ASP A 490 8.81 1.87 21.24
N VAL A 491 7.67 2.48 21.60
CA VAL A 491 7.43 3.92 21.48
C VAL A 491 7.82 4.54 22.81
N ALA A 492 9.01 5.14 22.88
CA ALA A 492 9.49 5.81 24.08
C ALA A 492 10.36 7.01 23.72
N LEU A 493 10.21 8.08 24.50
CA LEU A 493 11.01 9.29 24.40
C LEU A 493 11.26 9.87 25.80
N ASN A 494 12.54 10.04 26.14
CA ASN A 494 12.96 10.81 27.32
C ASN A 494 13.63 12.10 26.83
N THR A 495 12.97 13.24 27.02
CA THR A 495 13.49 14.52 26.52
C THR A 495 14.80 14.92 27.20
N ALA A 496 15.14 14.43 28.40
CA ALA A 496 16.45 14.75 29.01
C ALA A 496 17.64 14.03 28.33
N GLN A 497 17.38 13.06 27.44
CA GLN A 497 18.37 12.19 26.81
C GLN A 497 18.57 12.46 25.30
N LEU A 498 18.29 13.69 24.86
CA LEU A 498 18.41 14.06 23.44
C LEU A 498 19.89 14.17 22.97
N PRO A 499 20.22 13.71 21.75
CA PRO A 499 21.52 13.95 21.14
C PRO A 499 21.77 15.45 20.81
N GLU A 500 23.02 15.79 20.51
CA GLU A 500 23.45 17.17 20.21
C GLU A 500 22.78 17.72 18.94
N LEU A 501 22.71 16.91 17.89
CA LEU A 501 21.87 17.14 16.71
C LEU A 501 20.60 16.30 16.87
N PHE A 502 19.45 16.96 16.97
CA PHE A 502 18.15 16.29 17.07
C PHE A 502 17.28 16.72 15.89
N PRO A 503 16.61 15.79 15.19
CA PRO A 503 15.83 16.11 14.00
C PRO A 503 14.68 17.06 14.36
N GLU A 504 14.40 17.99 13.47
CA GLU A 504 13.23 18.87 13.53
C GLU A 504 12.17 18.41 12.53
N THR A 505 10.90 18.60 12.86
CA THR A 505 9.77 18.16 12.03
C THR A 505 8.55 19.07 12.17
N GLU A 506 7.63 18.95 11.21
CA GLU A 506 6.31 19.60 11.25
C GLU A 506 5.30 18.76 12.06
N ILE A 507 4.29 19.43 12.64
CA ILE A 507 3.23 18.75 13.39
C ILE A 507 2.25 18.06 12.43
N GLN A 508 2.19 16.75 12.54
CA GLN A 508 1.20 15.93 11.85
C GLN A 508 -0.05 15.72 12.72
N PRO A 509 -1.27 15.88 12.18
CA PRO A 509 -2.50 15.52 12.90
C PRO A 509 -2.45 14.06 13.36
N GLY A 510 -2.92 13.80 14.59
CA GLY A 510 -2.90 12.46 15.19
C GLY A 510 -1.58 12.00 15.83
N ASP A 511 -0.49 12.76 15.68
CA ASP A 511 0.76 12.52 16.42
C ASP A 511 0.62 13.01 17.88
N TRP A 512 1.02 12.16 18.82
CA TRP A 512 1.12 12.51 20.24
C TRP A 512 2.46 13.20 20.53
N LEU A 513 2.40 14.37 21.15
CA LEU A 513 3.55 15.21 21.48
C LEU A 513 3.69 15.37 23.00
N ILE A 514 4.93 15.44 23.50
CA ILE A 514 5.21 15.73 24.92
C ILE A 514 6.00 17.03 25.08
N SER A 515 5.84 17.72 26.21
CA SER A 515 6.64 18.90 26.55
C SER A 515 8.08 18.55 26.90
N GLY A 516 8.98 19.53 26.73
CA GLY A 516 10.34 19.46 27.28
C GLY A 516 10.34 19.13 28.78
N LYS A 517 11.34 18.36 29.22
CA LYS A 517 11.48 17.78 30.57
C LYS A 517 10.45 16.71 30.92
N SER A 518 9.67 16.23 29.95
CA SER A 518 8.83 15.04 30.13
C SER A 518 9.48 13.80 29.53
N ALA A 519 9.08 12.64 30.01
CA ALA A 519 9.31 11.35 29.37
C ALA A 519 7.97 10.64 29.17
N ALA A 520 7.82 9.95 28.05
CA ALA A 520 6.67 9.09 27.83
C ALA A 520 7.04 7.83 27.07
N SER A 521 6.29 6.76 27.34
CA SER A 521 6.51 5.45 26.74
C SER A 521 5.23 4.63 26.69
N PHE A 522 5.04 3.84 25.63
CA PHE A 522 3.98 2.85 25.57
C PHE A 522 4.45 1.60 26.29
N VAL A 523 3.79 1.24 27.40
CA VAL A 523 4.18 0.12 28.25
C VAL A 523 3.08 -0.93 28.29
N PRO A 524 3.41 -2.23 28.43
CA PRO A 524 2.39 -3.26 28.61
C PRO A 524 1.49 -2.93 29.80
N LEU A 525 0.18 -3.16 29.69
CA LEU A 525 -0.80 -2.87 30.75
C LEU A 525 -0.42 -3.51 32.10
N SER A 526 0.23 -4.69 32.08
CA SER A 526 0.74 -5.37 33.28
C SER A 526 1.77 -4.56 34.07
N SER A 527 2.47 -3.64 33.40
CA SER A 527 3.50 -2.78 34.00
C SER A 527 2.90 -1.64 34.82
N SER A 528 1.63 -1.28 34.64
CA SER A 528 0.97 -0.19 35.35
C SER A 528 0.49 -0.58 36.77
N GLY A 529 1.00 -1.69 37.32
CA GLY A 529 0.51 -2.25 38.60
C GLY A 529 -0.89 -2.87 38.54
N TYR A 530 -1.41 -3.13 37.35
CA TYR A 530 -2.72 -3.77 37.17
C TYR A 530 -2.68 -5.25 37.59
N HIS A 531 -3.19 -5.54 38.80
CA HIS A 531 -3.35 -6.90 39.35
C HIS A 531 -4.84 -7.31 39.49
N GLY A 532 -5.76 -6.54 38.91
CA GLY A 532 -7.20 -6.73 39.06
C GLY A 532 -7.81 -7.76 38.12
N ASN A 533 -8.89 -8.41 38.55
CA ASN A 533 -9.74 -9.21 37.67
C ASN A 533 -10.29 -8.29 36.55
N PRO A 534 -10.09 -8.58 35.25
CA PRO A 534 -10.48 -7.75 34.10
C PRO A 534 -11.97 -7.34 34.02
N ASP A 535 -12.80 -7.82 34.94
CA ASP A 535 -14.23 -7.59 35.00
C ASP A 535 -14.69 -6.33 35.77
N THR A 536 -13.84 -5.65 36.53
CA THR A 536 -14.37 -4.78 37.62
C THR A 536 -14.16 -3.27 37.53
N LEU A 537 -13.25 -2.74 36.71
CA LEU A 537 -13.00 -1.28 36.70
C LEU A 537 -12.75 -0.63 35.33
N LEU A 538 -12.62 -1.40 34.26
CA LEU A 538 -12.46 -0.87 32.91
C LEU A 538 -13.76 -1.11 32.15
N THR A 539 -14.36 -0.06 31.61
CA THR A 539 -15.56 -0.12 30.78
C THR A 539 -15.29 -1.07 29.59
N GLY A 540 -15.95 -2.23 29.56
CA GLY A 540 -16.04 -3.04 28.34
C GLY A 540 -15.27 -4.35 28.27
N SER A 541 -14.25 -4.61 29.11
CA SER A 541 -13.38 -5.80 29.05
C SER A 541 -12.82 -6.10 27.63
N ARG A 542 -12.36 -5.07 26.90
CA ARG A 542 -11.69 -5.24 25.59
C ARG A 542 -10.26 -5.81 25.79
N PRO A 543 -9.72 -6.61 24.85
CA PRO A 543 -8.30 -7.00 24.89
C PRO A 543 -7.43 -5.74 24.84
N ARG A 544 -6.39 -5.65 25.69
CA ARG A 544 -5.52 -4.46 25.79
C ARG A 544 -4.06 -4.89 25.76
N GLY A 545 -3.29 -4.32 24.83
CA GLY A 545 -1.86 -4.60 24.68
C GLY A 545 -0.99 -3.70 25.55
N SER A 546 -1.24 -2.39 25.50
CA SER A 546 -0.41 -1.39 26.18
C SER A 546 -1.18 -0.14 26.62
N VAL A 547 -0.50 0.73 27.36
CA VAL A 547 -0.99 2.04 27.81
C VAL A 547 0.11 3.08 27.68
N LEU A 548 -0.26 4.36 27.53
CA LEU A 548 0.72 5.45 27.57
C LEU A 548 1.13 5.71 29.02
N ARG A 549 2.41 5.68 29.31
CA ARG A 549 3.00 6.16 30.57
C ARG A 549 3.62 7.54 30.34
N LEU A 550 3.30 8.51 31.19
CA LEU A 550 3.80 9.89 31.16
C LEU A 550 4.35 10.31 32.52
N GLU A 551 5.55 10.89 32.54
CA GLU A 551 6.24 11.33 33.76
C GLU A 551 7.27 12.45 33.48
N GLY A 552 7.93 12.93 34.54
CA GLY A 552 9.10 13.81 34.42
C GLY A 552 10.34 13.07 33.90
N ALA A 553 11.13 13.74 33.07
CA ALA A 553 12.33 13.17 32.47
C ALA A 553 13.43 12.87 33.51
N GLU A 554 13.88 11.61 33.60
CA GLU A 554 14.98 11.22 34.48
C GLU A 554 16.34 11.75 33.97
N LYS A 555 17.18 12.23 34.90
CA LYS A 555 18.55 12.70 34.60
C LYS A 555 19.56 11.58 34.84
N GLU A 556 20.38 11.26 33.83
CA GLU A 556 21.60 10.49 34.08
C GLU A 556 22.63 11.28 34.88
N ALA A 557 23.56 10.56 35.51
CA ALA A 557 24.54 11.06 36.47
C ALA A 557 25.54 12.11 35.94
N ASP A 558 25.63 12.32 34.62
CA ASP A 558 26.54 13.29 33.97
C ASP A 558 25.88 14.62 33.56
N ALA A 559 24.82 15.03 34.27
CA ALA A 559 23.96 16.17 33.90
C ALA A 559 24.35 17.55 34.49
N ALA A 560 25.64 17.91 34.52
CA ALA A 560 26.01 19.29 34.91
C ALA A 560 25.80 20.32 33.77
N TYR A 561 25.71 19.88 32.51
CA TYR A 561 25.67 20.75 31.32
C TYR A 561 24.29 20.92 30.65
N ARG A 562 23.22 20.25 31.12
CA ARG A 562 21.92 20.20 30.40
C ARG A 562 20.79 21.07 30.95
N ASN A 563 20.99 21.82 32.05
CA ASN A 563 19.92 22.69 32.58
C ASN A 563 19.69 23.97 31.74
N ASP A 564 20.65 24.36 30.90
CA ASP A 564 20.62 25.58 30.09
C ASP A 564 20.31 25.31 28.59
N ASP A 565 19.94 24.08 28.22
CA ASP A 565 19.56 23.74 26.84
C ASP A 565 18.17 24.29 26.52
N GLU A 566 18.10 25.30 25.65
CA GLU A 566 16.84 25.95 25.23
C GLU A 566 15.86 24.97 24.57
N ARG A 567 16.33 23.83 24.04
CA ARG A 567 15.47 22.79 23.48
C ARG A 567 14.61 22.11 24.55
N LEU A 568 15.10 22.05 25.79
CA LEU A 568 14.40 21.46 26.95
C LEU A 568 13.39 22.42 27.61
N ASP A 569 13.13 23.57 27.00
CA ASP A 569 12.06 24.44 27.48
C ASP A 569 10.72 23.70 27.46
N GLN A 570 9.93 23.83 28.53
CA GLN A 570 8.62 23.19 28.67
C GLN A 570 7.63 23.62 27.57
N GLN A 571 7.85 24.78 26.94
CA GLN A 571 7.07 25.26 25.80
C GLN A 571 7.36 24.47 24.51
N ARG A 572 8.55 23.85 24.40
CA ARG A 572 8.92 23.02 23.24
C ARG A 572 8.20 21.68 23.30
N LEU A 573 7.80 21.19 22.12
CA LEU A 573 7.09 19.94 21.95
C LEU A 573 7.93 18.96 21.14
N PHE A 574 7.84 17.70 21.53
CA PHE A 574 8.55 16.61 20.89
C PHE A 574 7.58 15.53 20.44
N SER A 575 7.69 15.09 19.19
CA SER A 575 6.88 13.99 18.67
C SER A 575 7.34 12.66 19.25
N LEU A 576 6.43 11.91 19.90
CA LEU A 576 6.70 10.56 20.38
C LEU A 576 6.95 9.59 19.22
N ARG A 577 6.23 9.79 18.10
CA ARG A 577 6.33 8.99 16.89
C ARG A 577 7.67 9.17 16.22
N GLN A 578 7.94 10.41 15.87
CA GLN A 578 9.05 10.76 15.00
C GLN A 578 10.36 10.90 15.77
N LYS A 579 10.29 10.91 17.12
CA LYS A 579 11.42 11.20 18.00
C LYS A 579 12.16 12.45 17.52
N ALA A 580 11.40 13.51 17.30
CA ALA A 580 11.86 14.76 16.68
C ALA A 580 11.28 15.97 17.42
N LEU A 581 12.01 17.08 17.41
CA LEU A 581 11.57 18.37 17.94
C LEU A 581 10.63 19.03 16.92
N VAL A 582 9.56 19.66 17.38
CA VAL A 582 8.69 20.42 16.49
C VAL A 582 9.34 21.76 16.12
N GLU A 583 9.51 22.01 14.81
CA GLU A 583 10.21 23.20 14.27
C GLU A 583 9.42 24.51 14.52
N GLU A 584 8.09 24.47 14.36
CA GLU A 584 7.25 25.67 14.37
C GLU A 584 7.20 26.38 15.75
N GLN A 585 7.21 27.73 15.72
CA GLN A 585 6.86 28.53 16.88
C GLN A 585 5.39 28.35 17.22
N PHE A 586 5.15 27.55 18.26
CA PHE A 586 3.85 27.09 18.64
C PHE A 586 2.99 28.19 19.27
N LEU A 587 1.78 28.39 18.75
CA LEU A 587 0.80 29.33 19.32
C LEU A 587 -0.06 28.72 20.44
N ASN A 588 0.17 27.48 20.89
CA ASN A 588 -0.54 26.87 22.03
C ASN A 588 0.39 26.78 23.27
N PRO A 589 0.45 27.84 24.10
CA PRO A 589 1.42 27.92 25.19
C PRO A 589 1.13 26.89 26.28
N MET A 590 2.19 26.31 26.83
CA MET A 590 2.10 25.54 28.07
C MET A 590 1.79 26.47 29.25
N ARG A 591 0.93 26.01 30.16
CA ARG A 591 0.60 26.74 31.38
C ARG A 591 1.84 26.77 32.30
N PRO A 592 2.30 27.94 32.78
CA PRO A 592 3.61 28.08 33.42
C PRO A 592 3.84 27.31 34.73
N TYR A 593 2.77 26.81 35.33
CA TYR A 593 2.79 26.08 36.60
C TYR A 593 2.65 24.56 36.43
N LEU A 594 2.46 24.08 35.20
CA LEU A 594 2.48 22.65 34.89
C LEU A 594 3.93 22.20 34.67
N ASP A 595 4.21 20.94 34.98
CA ASP A 595 5.55 20.37 34.80
C ASP A 595 5.62 19.48 33.56
N GLN A 596 4.54 18.75 33.27
CA GLN A 596 4.40 17.84 32.13
C GLN A 596 3.14 18.15 31.31
N ARG A 597 3.21 17.95 30.00
CA ARG A 597 2.11 18.14 29.05
C ARG A 597 2.17 17.09 27.93
N LEU A 598 1.01 16.51 27.62
CA LEU A 598 0.72 15.71 26.44
C LEU A 598 -0.18 16.52 25.50
N VAL A 599 0.10 16.49 24.20
CA VAL A 599 -0.62 17.28 23.18
C VAL A 599 -0.91 16.42 21.94
N GLN A 600 -2.07 16.63 21.32
CA GLN A 600 -2.35 16.17 19.95
C GLN A 600 -3.01 17.29 19.13
N LYS A 601 -2.57 17.46 17.88
CA LYS A 601 -3.26 18.29 16.89
C LYS A 601 -4.45 17.51 16.32
N ILE A 602 -5.64 18.10 16.41
CA ILE A 602 -6.87 17.45 15.91
C ILE A 602 -6.93 17.58 14.40
N ASP A 603 -7.33 16.51 13.72
CA ASP A 603 -7.60 16.53 12.28
C ASP A 603 -9.02 17.08 12.02
N ALA A 604 -9.11 18.38 11.73
CA ALA A 604 -10.38 19.02 11.44
C ALA A 604 -11.02 18.55 10.12
N ALA A 605 -10.29 17.84 9.25
CA ALA A 605 -10.87 17.26 8.03
C ALA A 605 -11.91 16.17 8.35
N ASN A 606 -11.72 15.42 9.44
CA ASN A 606 -12.67 14.41 9.92
C ASN A 606 -14.03 14.99 10.36
N LEU A 607 -14.15 16.33 10.48
CA LEU A 607 -15.44 16.97 10.71
C LEU A 607 -16.37 16.88 9.49
N ILE A 608 -15.82 16.79 8.26
CA ILE A 608 -16.49 16.81 6.94
C ILE A 608 -17.28 18.10 6.63
N GLN A 609 -18.02 18.61 7.62
CA GLN A 609 -18.78 19.84 7.58
C GLN A 609 -18.60 20.60 8.90
N SER A 610 -18.85 21.91 8.87
CA SER A 610 -18.78 22.73 10.09
C SER A 610 -19.74 22.23 11.15
N VAL A 611 -19.27 22.13 12.40
CA VAL A 611 -20.07 21.72 13.56
C VAL A 611 -20.48 22.97 14.31
N GLU A 612 -21.79 23.18 14.50
CA GLU A 612 -22.31 24.29 15.31
C GLU A 612 -21.77 24.25 16.76
N PRO A 613 -21.80 25.36 17.52
CA PRO A 613 -21.32 25.36 18.90
C PRO A 613 -22.07 24.29 19.70
N SER A 614 -21.34 23.31 20.21
CA SER A 614 -21.90 22.10 20.81
C SER A 614 -21.10 21.66 22.03
N VAL A 615 -21.64 20.66 22.71
CA VAL A 615 -21.01 19.95 23.82
C VAL A 615 -20.19 18.81 23.25
N PHE A 616 -18.93 18.69 23.67
CA PHE A 616 -18.03 17.61 23.28
C PHE A 616 -17.77 16.70 24.49
N PRO A 617 -18.34 15.48 24.54
CA PRO A 617 -17.95 14.49 25.53
C PRO A 617 -16.48 14.16 25.40
N LEU A 618 -15.79 14.17 26.55
CA LEU A 618 -14.43 13.71 26.71
C LEU A 618 -14.44 12.52 27.68
N GLU A 619 -13.98 11.37 27.20
CA GLU A 619 -13.84 10.15 27.98
C GLU A 619 -12.41 9.63 27.89
N PHE A 620 -11.85 9.14 28.99
CA PHE A 620 -10.55 8.45 29.01
C PHE A 620 -10.34 7.66 30.30
N ASP A 621 -9.47 6.65 30.24
CA ASP A 621 -9.02 5.91 31.40
C ASP A 621 -7.67 6.48 31.90
N VAL A 622 -7.53 6.60 33.22
CA VAL A 622 -6.31 7.13 33.85
C VAL A 622 -5.93 6.36 35.10
N PHE A 623 -4.64 6.08 35.27
CA PHE A 623 -4.05 5.59 36.52
C PHE A 623 -3.03 6.58 37.04
N LEU A 624 -3.10 6.88 38.33
CA LEU A 624 -2.13 7.72 39.03
C LEU A 624 -1.24 6.88 39.95
N GLU A 625 0.07 7.09 39.82
CA GLU A 625 1.11 6.62 40.74
C GLU A 625 1.85 7.83 41.33
N GLY A 626 1.93 7.91 42.66
CA GLY A 626 2.45 9.10 43.36
C GLY A 626 1.37 10.18 43.56
N GLU A 627 1.74 11.44 43.79
CA GLU A 627 0.79 12.54 44.02
C GLU A 627 1.08 13.71 43.07
N THR A 628 0.03 14.23 42.41
CA THR A 628 0.11 15.46 41.60
C THR A 628 0.08 16.69 42.51
N GLN A 629 0.71 17.78 42.07
CA GLN A 629 0.62 19.10 42.70
C GLN A 629 -0.58 19.89 42.15
N GLY A 630 -1.79 19.48 42.53
CA GLY A 630 -3.04 20.04 42.01
C GLY A 630 -3.77 19.08 41.08
N PRO A 631 -4.87 19.53 40.45
CA PRO A 631 -5.66 18.70 39.56
C PRO A 631 -4.93 18.42 38.24
N LEU A 632 -5.36 17.36 37.55
CA LEU A 632 -5.05 17.17 36.13
C LEU A 632 -5.81 18.23 35.33
N GLU A 633 -5.12 18.97 34.48
CA GLU A 633 -5.74 19.97 33.63
C GLU A 633 -5.87 19.47 32.20
N ILE A 634 -7.04 19.70 31.62
CA ILE A 634 -7.32 19.39 30.22
C ILE A 634 -7.79 20.66 29.54
N TRP A 635 -7.25 20.96 28.36
CA TRP A 635 -7.72 22.11 27.60
C TRP A 635 -7.67 21.91 26.09
N LEU A 636 -8.68 22.46 25.41
CA LEU A 636 -8.64 22.67 23.97
C LEU A 636 -8.18 24.09 23.69
N TRP A 637 -7.22 24.23 22.78
CA TRP A 637 -6.71 25.51 22.33
C TRP A 637 -6.87 25.63 20.82
N GLY A 638 -7.45 26.74 20.36
CA GLY A 638 -7.49 27.15 18.96
C GLY A 638 -7.08 28.62 18.82
N SER A 639 -6.93 29.10 17.59
CA SER A 639 -6.42 30.45 17.30
C SER A 639 -7.18 31.59 17.98
N ASP A 640 -8.46 31.39 18.27
CA ASP A 640 -9.39 32.40 18.80
C ASP A 640 -10.28 31.88 19.95
N PHE A 641 -10.01 30.68 20.47
CA PHE A 641 -10.73 30.11 21.62
C PHE A 641 -9.82 29.25 22.50
N GLU A 642 -10.16 29.19 23.79
CA GLU A 642 -9.58 28.27 24.75
C GLU A 642 -10.67 27.82 25.72
N ILE A 643 -10.73 26.52 25.99
CA ILE A 643 -11.60 25.94 27.02
C ILE A 643 -10.82 24.94 27.84
N SER A 644 -11.11 24.86 29.15
CA SER A 644 -10.38 23.97 30.05
C SER A 644 -11.24 23.42 31.17
N GLU A 645 -10.88 22.22 31.62
CA GLU A 645 -11.46 21.51 32.76
C GLU A 645 -10.35 21.03 33.71
N GLU A 646 -10.66 21.00 35.01
CA GLU A 646 -9.76 20.54 36.07
C GLU A 646 -10.32 19.26 36.71
N ILE A 647 -9.50 18.23 36.81
CA ILE A 647 -9.92 16.88 37.22
C ILE A 647 -9.07 16.41 38.41
N GLU A 648 -9.74 16.20 39.54
CA GLU A 648 -9.12 15.66 40.75
C GLU A 648 -8.88 14.15 40.62
N LEU A 649 -7.62 13.74 40.54
CA LEU A 649 -7.23 12.33 40.42
C LEU A 649 -7.11 11.66 41.79
N LYS A 650 -7.61 10.42 41.88
CA LYS A 650 -7.37 9.52 43.03
C LYS A 650 -6.27 8.52 42.71
N GLN A 651 -5.78 7.82 43.73
CA GLN A 651 -4.91 6.66 43.54
C GLN A 651 -5.67 5.54 42.81
N GLY A 652 -5.01 4.88 41.85
CA GLY A 652 -5.58 3.75 41.11
C GLY A 652 -6.29 4.14 39.80
N TRP A 653 -6.77 3.11 39.08
CA TRP A 653 -7.46 3.26 37.79
C TRP A 653 -8.82 3.93 37.97
N GLN A 654 -9.09 4.91 37.13
CA GLN A 654 -10.32 5.69 37.08
C GLN A 654 -10.73 5.88 35.62
N HIS A 655 -12.04 5.79 35.38
CA HIS A 655 -12.63 6.22 34.13
C HIS A 655 -13.15 7.65 34.30
N ILE A 656 -12.67 8.56 33.46
CA ILE A 656 -13.03 9.97 33.46
C ILE A 656 -14.05 10.20 32.35
N ASN A 657 -15.13 10.91 32.67
CA ASN A 657 -16.14 11.35 31.72
C ASN A 657 -16.51 12.80 32.07
N THR A 658 -16.26 13.72 31.15
CA THR A 658 -16.54 15.15 31.30
C THR A 658 -17.04 15.75 29.98
N LEU A 659 -17.48 17.00 30.01
CA LEU A 659 -18.05 17.70 28.87
C LEU A 659 -17.30 19.01 28.62
N LEU A 660 -16.87 19.20 27.38
CA LEU A 660 -16.23 20.42 26.91
C LEU A 660 -17.23 21.25 26.12
N LEU A 661 -17.51 22.50 26.54
CA LEU A 661 -18.44 23.39 25.84
C LEU A 661 -17.68 24.34 24.91
N LEU A 662 -17.84 24.17 23.59
CA LEU A 662 -17.21 25.08 22.65
C LEU A 662 -17.92 26.43 22.57
N PRO A 663 -17.18 27.56 22.54
CA PRO A 663 -17.77 28.89 22.52
C PRO A 663 -18.24 29.32 21.11
N ARG A 664 -17.84 28.59 20.06
CA ARG A 664 -18.18 28.83 18.66
C ARG A 664 -18.26 27.52 17.87
N SER A 665 -18.72 27.62 16.63
CA SER A 665 -18.69 26.51 15.66
C SER A 665 -17.24 26.14 15.32
N LEU A 666 -16.98 24.86 15.01
CA LEU A 666 -15.72 24.42 14.42
C LEU A 666 -15.89 24.23 12.92
N ASP A 667 -14.95 24.78 12.16
CA ASP A 667 -14.86 24.62 10.70
C ASP A 667 -13.84 23.54 10.34
N THR A 668 -13.98 22.93 9.16
CA THR A 668 -13.07 21.86 8.67
C THR A 668 -11.64 22.34 8.42
N GLN A 669 -11.41 23.66 8.45
CA GLN A 669 -10.10 24.30 8.26
C GLN A 669 -9.51 24.83 9.57
N ASP A 670 -10.22 24.69 10.69
CA ASP A 670 -9.71 25.14 11.99
C ASP A 670 -8.47 24.34 12.40
N GLN A 671 -7.51 25.02 13.02
CA GLN A 671 -6.38 24.38 13.67
C GLN A 671 -6.53 24.50 15.18
N PHE A 672 -6.67 23.35 15.84
CA PHE A 672 -6.84 23.28 17.29
C PHE A 672 -6.19 22.03 17.88
N TYR A 673 -5.92 22.10 19.18
CA TYR A 673 -5.08 21.15 19.89
C TYR A 673 -5.76 20.70 21.17
N PHE A 674 -5.69 19.39 21.41
CA PHE A 674 -6.06 18.78 22.67
C PHE A 674 -4.84 18.62 23.57
N ASN A 675 -4.97 19.02 24.83
CA ASN A 675 -3.88 19.04 25.79
C ASN A 675 -4.31 18.40 27.11
N ILE A 676 -3.41 17.62 27.70
CA ILE A 676 -3.50 17.11 29.07
C ILE A 676 -2.21 17.49 29.79
N GLY A 677 -2.28 18.04 31.00
CA GLY A 677 -1.09 18.37 31.76
C GLY A 677 -1.29 18.34 33.27
N PHE A 678 -0.19 18.16 34.00
CA PHE A 678 -0.17 18.11 35.46
C PHE A 678 1.13 18.71 36.00
N ALA A 679 1.16 18.95 37.31
CA ALA A 679 2.33 19.42 38.04
C ALA A 679 2.80 18.37 39.06
N GLY A 680 4.09 18.38 39.39
CA GLY A 680 4.75 17.46 40.31
C GLY A 680 5.47 16.28 39.64
N ASP A 681 5.87 15.32 40.47
CA ASP A 681 6.69 14.16 40.08
C ASP A 681 5.85 12.87 39.96
N ALA A 682 4.54 13.00 39.74
CA ALA A 682 3.65 11.85 39.57
C ALA A 682 3.90 11.14 38.23
N VAL A 683 3.53 9.86 38.20
CA VAL A 683 3.47 9.07 36.96
C VAL A 683 2.00 8.84 36.64
N ILE A 684 1.60 9.20 35.42
CA ILE A 684 0.24 9.00 34.94
C ILE A 684 0.25 8.00 33.79
N TYR A 685 -0.67 7.04 33.83
CA TYR A 685 -0.94 6.13 32.71
C TYR A 685 -2.28 6.52 32.08
N LEU A 686 -2.33 6.62 30.76
CA LEU A 686 -3.50 7.03 29.98
C LEU A 686 -3.88 5.96 28.96
N ASP A 687 -5.18 5.83 28.73
CA ASP A 687 -5.77 4.90 27.77
C ASP A 687 -7.18 5.38 27.33
N ASN A 688 -7.67 4.88 26.20
CA ASN A 688 -9.01 5.13 25.62
C ASN A 688 -9.44 6.60 25.54
N ILE A 689 -8.57 7.49 25.08
CA ILE A 689 -8.93 8.90 24.92
C ILE A 689 -9.92 9.08 23.78
N PHE A 690 -11.11 9.57 24.11
CA PHE A 690 -12.19 9.86 23.19
C PHE A 690 -12.66 11.31 23.32
N LEU A 691 -12.75 12.01 22.20
CA LEU A 691 -13.37 13.33 22.09
C LEU A 691 -14.35 13.31 20.90
N GLY A 692 -15.64 13.24 21.19
CA GLY A 692 -16.70 13.16 20.17
C GLY A 692 -17.68 14.33 20.21
N ARG A 693 -18.71 14.29 19.35
CA ARG A 693 -19.84 15.23 19.39
C ARG A 693 -20.85 14.84 20.47
N ALA A 694 -21.79 15.74 20.80
CA ALA A 694 -22.70 15.65 21.95
C ALA A 694 -23.52 14.34 22.05
N ASP A 695 -23.76 13.67 20.93
CA ASP A 695 -24.53 12.43 20.80
C ASP A 695 -23.68 11.20 20.41
N GLU A 696 -22.36 11.33 20.47
CA GLU A 696 -21.42 10.28 20.10
C GLU A 696 -20.75 9.66 21.31
N SER A 697 -20.38 8.39 21.15
CA SER A 697 -19.61 7.64 22.14
C SER A 697 -18.55 6.79 21.43
N PRO A 698 -17.53 6.29 22.14
CA PRO A 698 -16.47 5.44 21.57
C PRO A 698 -16.97 4.12 20.95
N LYS A 699 -18.26 3.80 21.12
CA LYS A 699 -18.90 2.53 20.76
C LYS A 699 -19.92 2.67 19.63
N ASP A 700 -20.27 3.90 19.28
CA ASP A 700 -21.29 4.20 18.31
C ASP A 700 -20.63 4.63 16.99
N MET A 701 -21.29 4.32 15.88
CA MET A 701 -20.95 4.94 14.60
C MET A 701 -21.16 6.46 14.67
N SER A 702 -20.34 7.19 13.92
CA SER A 702 -20.46 8.64 13.76
C SER A 702 -21.90 9.06 13.43
N ALA A 703 -22.41 10.10 14.10
CA ALA A 703 -23.76 10.61 13.90
C ALA A 703 -23.97 11.09 12.45
N LEU A 704 -22.91 11.59 11.80
CA LEU A 704 -22.93 11.96 10.38
C LEU A 704 -23.22 10.76 9.50
N VAL A 705 -22.50 9.66 9.73
CA VAL A 705 -22.63 8.43 8.97
C VAL A 705 -24.01 7.82 9.19
N LYS A 706 -24.51 7.87 10.44
CA LYS A 706 -25.83 7.35 10.80
C LYS A 706 -26.96 8.08 10.06
N ASN A 707 -26.89 9.40 9.99
CA ASN A 707 -27.88 10.20 9.28
C ASN A 707 -27.88 9.89 7.79
N ILE A 708 -26.70 9.69 7.19
CA ILE A 708 -26.59 9.32 5.78
C ILE A 708 -27.08 7.91 5.53
N ALA A 709 -26.74 6.95 6.38
CA ALA A 709 -27.20 5.57 6.23
C ALA A 709 -28.74 5.48 6.22
N LEU A 710 -29.41 6.33 6.99
CA LEU A 710 -30.88 6.43 7.01
C LEU A 710 -31.47 7.05 5.73
N GLU A 711 -30.70 7.84 4.98
CA GLU A 711 -31.12 8.47 3.73
C GLU A 711 -30.59 7.77 2.48
N ALA A 712 -29.64 6.84 2.63
CA ALA A 712 -29.02 6.11 1.55
C ALA A 712 -30.01 5.14 0.87
N PRO A 713 -29.85 4.87 -0.44
CA PRO A 713 -30.63 3.83 -1.10
C PRO A 713 -30.38 2.47 -0.45
N GLU A 714 -31.37 1.59 -0.45
CA GLU A 714 -31.18 0.20 -0.01
C GLU A 714 -30.22 -0.51 -0.97
N PHE A 715 -29.22 -1.18 -0.39
CA PHE A 715 -28.27 -2.01 -1.14
C PHE A 715 -28.04 -3.35 -0.41
N PRO A 716 -27.86 -4.46 -1.15
CA PRO A 716 -27.86 -5.81 -0.59
C PRO A 716 -26.64 -6.14 0.28
N VAL A 717 -25.48 -5.52 0.02
CA VAL A 717 -24.20 -5.93 0.62
C VAL A 717 -23.30 -4.73 0.92
N LEU A 718 -22.70 -4.74 2.11
CA LEU A 718 -21.67 -3.79 2.56
C LEU A 718 -20.38 -4.55 2.88
N ARG A 719 -19.33 -4.36 2.09
CA ARG A 719 -18.00 -4.92 2.35
C ARG A 719 -17.19 -3.98 3.24
N LEU A 720 -16.66 -4.55 4.32
CA LEU A 720 -16.06 -3.83 5.44
C LEU A 720 -14.52 -3.82 5.34
N GLU A 721 -13.99 -3.29 4.24
CA GLU A 721 -12.54 -3.18 4.06
C GLU A 721 -11.87 -2.26 5.11
N CYS A 722 -12.63 -1.29 5.61
CA CYS A 722 -12.21 -0.35 6.64
C CYS A 722 -11.97 -0.99 8.03
N VAL A 723 -12.27 -2.28 8.23
CA VAL A 723 -12.06 -3.00 9.51
C VAL A 723 -10.80 -3.89 9.43
N PRO A 724 -9.83 -3.79 10.35
CA PRO A 724 -8.52 -4.43 10.21
C PRO A 724 -8.49 -5.85 10.81
N ILE A 725 -9.25 -6.80 10.26
CA ILE A 725 -9.26 -8.19 10.76
C ILE A 725 -8.07 -8.96 10.18
N GLY A 726 -7.07 -9.26 11.01
CA GLY A 726 -5.85 -9.95 10.56
C GLY A 726 -5.03 -9.17 9.54
N LYS A 727 -5.23 -7.85 9.45
CA LYS A 727 -4.56 -6.97 8.50
C LYS A 727 -3.11 -6.72 8.92
N PRO A 728 -2.13 -6.79 8.01
CA PRO A 728 -0.75 -6.43 8.30
C PRO A 728 -0.62 -5.04 8.94
N GLY A 729 0.24 -4.93 9.94
CA GLY A 729 0.47 -3.74 10.77
C GLY A 729 -0.37 -3.67 12.05
N TYR A 730 -1.41 -4.50 12.19
CA TYR A 730 -2.35 -4.45 13.33
C TYR A 730 -2.19 -5.62 14.28
N GLN A 731 -2.46 -5.37 15.57
CA GLN A 731 -2.49 -6.42 16.59
C GLN A 731 -3.72 -7.31 16.38
N ALA A 732 -3.62 -8.56 16.83
CA ALA A 732 -4.78 -9.44 16.83
C ALA A 732 -5.91 -8.81 17.66
N SER A 733 -7.13 -8.81 17.12
CA SER A 733 -8.31 -8.21 17.77
C SER A 733 -8.34 -6.67 17.81
N SER A 734 -7.47 -5.95 17.08
CA SER A 734 -7.58 -4.49 16.97
C SER A 734 -8.94 -4.02 16.45
N TRP A 735 -9.64 -4.86 15.68
CA TRP A 735 -10.99 -4.58 15.16
C TRP A 735 -12.09 -4.48 16.24
N VAL A 736 -11.86 -4.89 17.49
CA VAL A 736 -12.80 -4.63 18.61
C VAL A 736 -12.41 -3.45 19.48
N LEU A 737 -11.34 -2.72 19.17
CA LEU A 737 -10.91 -1.58 19.97
C LEU A 737 -11.71 -0.31 19.65
N PRO A 738 -11.79 0.70 20.55
CA PRO A 738 -12.63 1.87 20.33
C PRO A 738 -12.34 2.63 19.03
N GLU A 739 -13.32 3.39 18.56
CA GLU A 739 -13.18 4.25 17.38
C GLU A 739 -12.04 5.29 17.54
N GLY A 740 -11.28 5.53 16.47
CA GLY A 740 -10.12 6.45 16.46
C GLY A 740 -8.76 5.76 16.60
N GLU A 741 -8.66 4.48 16.25
CA GLU A 741 -7.44 3.70 16.36
C GLU A 741 -6.81 3.41 15.00
N THR A 742 -5.52 3.69 14.88
CA THR A 742 -4.73 3.28 13.73
C THR A 742 -3.39 2.73 14.18
N SER A 743 -3.01 1.60 13.61
CA SER A 743 -1.64 1.15 13.70
C SER A 743 -0.69 2.23 13.18
N TYR A 744 0.33 2.49 13.98
CA TYR A 744 1.55 3.13 13.54
C TYR A 744 2.14 2.34 12.36
N SER A 745 2.06 2.89 11.14
CA SER A 745 2.95 2.47 10.06
C SER A 745 4.15 3.43 10.03
N PRO A 746 5.41 2.93 10.03
CA PRO A 746 6.61 3.75 9.88
C PRO A 746 6.75 4.35 8.47
N LEU A 747 6.08 3.76 7.48
CA LEU A 747 5.93 4.29 6.14
C LEU A 747 4.57 4.99 6.08
N TRP A 748 4.54 6.27 5.69
CA TRP A 748 3.31 7.02 5.46
C TRP A 748 2.52 6.40 4.31
N THR A 749 1.82 5.29 4.55
CA THR A 749 0.78 4.83 3.66
C THR A 749 -0.44 5.68 3.96
N SER A 750 -1.02 6.28 2.92
CA SER A 750 -2.28 7.04 2.94
C SER A 750 -3.51 6.17 3.26
N GLY A 751 -3.38 5.24 4.21
CA GLY A 751 -4.42 4.32 4.62
C GLY A 751 -5.17 4.89 5.82
N GLY A 752 -6.46 5.15 5.60
CA GLY A 752 -7.42 5.76 6.52
C GLY A 752 -7.50 5.22 7.94
N ASP A 753 -8.20 5.99 8.76
CA ASP A 753 -8.61 5.57 10.10
C ASP A 753 -9.33 4.21 10.00
N ARG A 754 -8.86 3.18 10.72
CA ARG A 754 -9.51 1.87 10.69
C ARG A 754 -10.56 1.81 11.78
N HIS A 755 -11.70 1.21 11.46
CA HIS A 755 -12.90 1.32 12.28
C HIS A 755 -13.17 0.10 13.14
N ASN A 756 -13.88 0.32 14.23
CA ASN A 756 -14.37 -0.72 15.11
C ASN A 756 -15.45 -1.54 14.39
N LEU A 757 -15.35 -2.87 14.48
CA LEU A 757 -16.31 -3.77 13.83
C LEU A 757 -17.75 -3.52 14.28
N GLY A 758 -17.97 -3.23 15.57
CA GLY A 758 -19.29 -2.95 16.13
C GLY A 758 -19.95 -1.73 15.50
N ALA A 759 -19.21 -0.63 15.33
CA ALA A 759 -19.72 0.59 14.70
C ALA A 759 -20.09 0.36 13.22
N VAL A 760 -19.24 -0.36 12.47
CA VAL A 760 -19.50 -0.64 11.05
C VAL A 760 -20.62 -1.68 10.86
N LEU A 761 -20.81 -2.61 11.79
CA LEU A 761 -21.97 -3.52 11.77
C LEU A 761 -23.29 -2.78 12.07
N GLN A 762 -23.27 -1.76 12.94
CA GLN A 762 -24.44 -0.89 13.12
C GLN A 762 -24.78 -0.13 11.82
N LEU A 763 -23.77 0.29 11.04
CA LEU A 763 -23.98 0.86 9.70
C LEU A 763 -24.62 -0.16 8.75
N ALA A 764 -24.11 -1.39 8.70
CA ALA A 764 -24.70 -2.45 7.88
C ALA A 764 -26.17 -2.72 8.25
N GLU A 765 -26.47 -2.76 9.55
CA GLU A 765 -27.83 -2.92 10.05
C GLU A 765 -28.73 -1.73 9.66
N ALA A 766 -28.24 -0.49 9.83
CA ALA A 766 -28.99 0.72 9.46
C ALA A 766 -29.31 0.78 7.96
N ALA A 767 -28.37 0.32 7.12
CA ALA A 767 -28.54 0.22 5.66
C ALA A 767 -29.33 -1.03 5.21
N SER A 768 -29.73 -1.91 6.14
CA SER A 768 -30.33 -3.22 5.84
C SER A 768 -29.48 -4.08 4.88
N ALA A 769 -28.15 -3.91 4.93
CA ALA A 769 -27.20 -4.58 4.08
C ALA A 769 -26.56 -5.79 4.79
N SER A 770 -26.32 -6.86 4.04
CA SER A 770 -25.55 -8.00 4.57
C SER A 770 -24.08 -7.61 4.73
N PRO A 771 -23.47 -7.78 5.91
CA PRO A 771 -22.06 -7.45 6.10
C PRO A 771 -21.16 -8.46 5.40
N TRP A 772 -20.14 -7.95 4.70
CA TRP A 772 -19.07 -8.73 4.12
C TRP A 772 -17.76 -8.37 4.83
N LEU A 773 -17.28 -9.30 5.65
CA LEU A 773 -16.07 -9.17 6.46
C LEU A 773 -14.85 -9.58 5.64
N VAL A 774 -13.79 -8.77 5.71
CA VAL A 774 -12.51 -9.03 5.05
C VAL A 774 -11.53 -9.56 6.11
N VAL A 775 -11.10 -10.81 5.95
CA VAL A 775 -10.15 -11.49 6.86
C VAL A 775 -8.82 -11.68 6.13
N ASP A 776 -7.77 -11.09 6.64
CA ASP A 776 -6.47 -11.07 5.97
C ASP A 776 -5.51 -12.13 6.54
N THR A 777 -4.33 -12.26 5.94
CA THR A 777 -3.40 -13.38 6.14
C THR A 777 -2.83 -13.47 7.55
N ARG A 778 -2.88 -12.40 8.35
CA ARG A 778 -2.37 -12.43 9.75
C ARG A 778 -3.41 -12.94 10.75
N ALA A 779 -4.67 -13.14 10.35
CA ALA A 779 -5.71 -13.59 11.27
C ALA A 779 -5.34 -14.94 11.92
N GLY A 780 -5.15 -14.95 13.24
CA GLY A 780 -4.81 -16.15 13.99
C GLY A 780 -6.01 -17.06 14.27
N GLU A 781 -5.77 -18.28 14.75
CA GLU A 781 -6.82 -19.22 15.16
C GLU A 781 -7.72 -18.60 16.24
N GLU A 782 -7.09 -18.05 17.29
CA GLU A 782 -7.82 -17.42 18.39
C GLU A 782 -8.64 -16.22 17.91
N GLU A 783 -8.08 -15.39 17.03
CA GLU A 783 -8.78 -14.23 16.47
C GLU A 783 -10.01 -14.63 15.64
N ILE A 784 -9.91 -15.68 14.80
CA ILE A 784 -11.04 -16.20 14.03
C ILE A 784 -12.15 -16.72 14.95
N HIS A 785 -11.79 -17.46 16.01
CA HIS A 785 -12.75 -17.93 17.00
C HIS A 785 -13.41 -16.77 17.76
N ASN A 786 -12.62 -15.76 18.13
CA ASN A 786 -13.09 -14.54 18.80
C ASN A 786 -14.03 -13.73 17.90
N LEU A 787 -13.77 -13.67 16.60
CA LEU A 787 -14.66 -13.05 15.61
C LEU A 787 -16.02 -13.76 15.56
N LEU A 788 -16.04 -15.09 15.47
CA LEU A 788 -17.30 -15.84 15.49
C LEU A 788 -18.05 -15.70 16.82
N GLU A 789 -17.33 -15.65 17.94
CA GLU A 789 -17.93 -15.36 19.24
C GLU A 789 -18.49 -13.93 19.32
N TYR A 790 -17.79 -12.95 18.75
CA TYR A 790 -18.30 -11.58 18.67
C TYR A 790 -19.60 -11.54 17.86
N LEU A 791 -19.70 -12.26 16.74
CA LEU A 791 -20.90 -12.28 15.89
C LEU A 791 -22.08 -13.05 16.51
N ALA A 792 -21.82 -14.21 17.13
CA ALA A 792 -22.86 -15.19 17.49
C ALA A 792 -22.85 -15.65 18.96
N GLY A 793 -21.83 -15.27 19.73
CA GLY A 793 -21.63 -15.70 21.12
C GLY A 793 -22.68 -15.16 22.10
N SER A 794 -22.73 -15.77 23.28
CA SER A 794 -23.59 -15.32 24.38
C SER A 794 -23.06 -14.00 24.96
N PRO A 795 -23.90 -13.06 25.42
CA PRO A 795 -23.42 -11.84 26.10
C PRO A 795 -22.66 -12.12 27.43
N LEU A 796 -22.55 -13.39 27.83
CA LEU A 796 -21.80 -13.86 29.00
C LEU A 796 -20.40 -14.41 28.65
N THR A 797 -20.07 -14.58 27.37
CA THR A 797 -18.73 -15.02 26.95
C THR A 797 -17.85 -13.78 26.67
N GLY A 798 -16.54 -13.94 26.52
CA GLY A 798 -15.58 -12.83 26.45
C GLY A 798 -15.93 -11.79 25.37
N TYR A 799 -16.00 -12.21 24.11
CA TYR A 799 -16.29 -11.34 22.96
C TYR A 799 -17.79 -11.04 22.82
N GLY A 800 -18.66 -11.94 23.27
CA GLY A 800 -20.09 -11.64 23.35
C GLY A 800 -20.41 -10.54 24.37
N LYS A 801 -19.65 -10.44 25.46
CA LYS A 801 -19.74 -9.34 26.43
C LYS A 801 -19.23 -8.02 25.85
N ILE A 802 -18.14 -8.04 25.06
CA ILE A 802 -17.65 -6.85 24.34
C ILE A 802 -18.75 -6.34 23.41
N ARG A 803 -19.32 -7.19 22.55
CA ARG A 803 -20.46 -6.83 21.69
C ARG A 803 -21.62 -6.23 22.48
N ALA A 804 -22.01 -6.85 23.59
CA ALA A 804 -23.09 -6.32 24.43
C ALA A 804 -22.76 -4.94 25.02
N ASN A 805 -21.49 -4.70 25.34
CA ASN A 805 -21.00 -3.40 25.80
C ASN A 805 -20.96 -2.35 24.68
N ASP A 806 -20.86 -2.77 23.42
CA ASP A 806 -20.96 -1.94 22.21
C ASP A 806 -22.42 -1.60 21.85
N GLY A 807 -23.37 -1.92 22.73
CA GLY A 807 -24.79 -1.58 22.56
C GLY A 807 -25.66 -2.69 21.99
N VAL A 808 -25.07 -3.84 21.60
CA VAL A 808 -25.81 -4.92 20.93
C VAL A 808 -25.93 -6.16 21.81
N ILE A 809 -27.03 -6.22 22.57
CA ILE A 809 -27.31 -7.32 23.53
C ILE A 809 -27.61 -8.65 22.80
N GLY A 810 -28.23 -8.59 21.62
CA GLY A 810 -28.52 -9.75 20.75
C GLY A 810 -27.28 -10.28 20.02
N ARG A 811 -27.43 -11.31 19.18
CA ARG A 811 -26.37 -11.77 18.28
C ARG A 811 -26.48 -11.01 16.95
N TRP A 812 -25.37 -10.60 16.36
CA TRP A 812 -25.38 -10.03 15.02
C TRP A 812 -25.94 -11.01 14.00
N THR A 813 -25.65 -12.30 14.19
CA THR A 813 -26.22 -13.35 13.35
C THR A 813 -27.73 -13.41 13.42
N ASP A 814 -28.40 -12.88 14.45
CA ASP A 814 -29.88 -12.87 14.50
C ASP A 814 -30.48 -11.71 13.68
N ASN A 815 -29.69 -10.66 13.42
CA ASN A 815 -30.13 -9.44 12.71
C ASN A 815 -29.86 -9.51 11.21
N PHE A 816 -28.84 -10.26 10.79
CA PHE A 816 -28.48 -10.43 9.38
C PHE A 816 -28.92 -11.80 8.83
N ASP A 817 -29.43 -11.80 7.60
CA ASP A 817 -29.77 -13.02 6.86
C ASP A 817 -28.51 -13.76 6.42
N LEU A 818 -27.53 -13.02 5.90
CA LEU A 818 -26.23 -13.53 5.47
C LEU A 818 -25.09 -12.65 6.00
N ILE A 819 -23.95 -13.28 6.26
CA ILE A 819 -22.67 -12.65 6.57
C ILE A 819 -21.63 -13.28 5.66
N TYR A 820 -20.95 -12.46 4.85
CA TYR A 820 -19.87 -12.93 4.00
C TYR A 820 -18.54 -12.86 4.76
N ILE A 821 -17.69 -13.86 4.55
CA ILE A 821 -16.32 -13.89 5.06
C ILE A 821 -15.40 -14.11 3.86
N GLU A 822 -14.70 -13.06 3.47
CA GLU A 822 -13.69 -13.09 2.42
C GLU A 822 -12.31 -13.24 3.02
N VAL A 823 -11.49 -14.12 2.43
CA VAL A 823 -10.10 -14.26 2.79
C VAL A 823 -9.23 -13.63 1.70
N VAL A 824 -8.40 -12.66 2.09
CA VAL A 824 -7.52 -11.90 1.19
C VAL A 824 -6.05 -12.03 1.60
N ASP A 825 -5.18 -11.53 0.72
CA ASP A 825 -3.76 -11.30 0.98
C ASP A 825 -3.38 -9.90 0.53
N SER A 826 -3.65 -8.90 1.37
CA SER A 826 -3.51 -7.49 0.97
C SER A 826 -2.05 -7.02 0.85
N SER A 827 -1.12 -7.75 1.47
CA SER A 827 0.32 -7.46 1.41
C SER A 827 1.09 -8.35 0.42
N ASP A 828 0.38 -9.16 -0.37
CA ASP A 828 0.95 -10.21 -1.23
C ASP A 828 2.00 -11.06 -0.49
N ALA A 829 1.61 -11.46 0.72
CA ALA A 829 2.43 -12.16 1.67
C ALA A 829 2.78 -13.61 1.28
N LEU A 830 1.88 -14.23 0.52
CA LEU A 830 1.94 -15.66 0.22
C LEU A 830 2.56 -15.86 -1.18
N PRO A 831 3.79 -16.37 -1.29
CA PRO A 831 4.56 -16.34 -2.55
C PRO A 831 4.11 -17.38 -3.59
N SER A 832 3.00 -18.10 -3.36
CA SER A 832 2.50 -19.05 -4.36
C SER A 832 1.00 -19.26 -4.25
N ASP A 833 0.37 -19.52 -5.41
CA ASP A 833 -1.03 -19.89 -5.54
C ASP A 833 -1.46 -21.06 -4.64
N ARG A 834 -0.54 -22.00 -4.39
CA ARG A 834 -0.79 -23.12 -3.49
C ARG A 834 -0.95 -22.64 -2.04
N LEU A 835 -0.06 -21.77 -1.57
CA LEU A 835 -0.14 -21.22 -0.20
C LEU A 835 -1.36 -20.31 -0.05
N LYS A 836 -1.64 -19.48 -1.06
CA LYS A 836 -2.87 -18.65 -1.14
C LYS A 836 -4.13 -19.50 -0.93
N ALA A 837 -4.30 -20.55 -1.73
CA ALA A 837 -5.45 -21.44 -1.61
C ALA A 837 -5.51 -22.19 -0.26
N GLN A 838 -4.38 -22.70 0.22
CA GLN A 838 -4.32 -23.39 1.51
C GLN A 838 -4.65 -22.47 2.68
N ARG A 839 -4.31 -21.19 2.59
CA ARG A 839 -4.66 -20.19 3.61
C ARG A 839 -6.16 -19.97 3.67
N VAL A 840 -6.82 -19.85 2.52
CA VAL A 840 -8.29 -19.74 2.44
C VAL A 840 -8.94 -20.96 3.09
N ASP A 841 -8.53 -22.17 2.70
CA ASP A 841 -9.06 -23.41 3.25
C ASP A 841 -8.83 -23.50 4.77
N TRP A 842 -7.67 -23.08 5.27
CA TRP A 842 -7.35 -23.07 6.70
C TRP A 842 -8.25 -22.13 7.51
N VAL A 843 -8.51 -20.91 7.02
CA VAL A 843 -9.43 -19.97 7.70
C VAL A 843 -10.84 -20.54 7.77
N VAL A 844 -11.32 -21.15 6.68
CA VAL A 844 -12.62 -21.83 6.64
C VAL A 844 -12.66 -22.99 7.64
N GLU A 845 -11.59 -23.78 7.75
CA GLU A 845 -11.47 -24.86 8.74
C GLU A 845 -11.53 -24.32 10.17
N GLN A 846 -10.84 -23.22 10.49
CA GLN A 846 -10.91 -22.61 11.82
C GLN A 846 -12.33 -22.15 12.15
N CYS A 847 -13.03 -21.54 11.18
CA CYS A 847 -14.44 -21.22 11.35
C CYS A 847 -15.30 -22.45 11.66
N GLN A 848 -15.05 -23.57 10.99
CA GLN A 848 -15.77 -24.84 11.17
C GLN A 848 -15.49 -25.52 12.52
N LEU A 849 -14.28 -25.33 13.07
CA LEU A 849 -13.89 -25.86 14.37
C LEU A 849 -14.52 -25.11 15.55
N SER A 850 -15.00 -23.89 15.32
CA SER A 850 -15.71 -23.10 16.34
C SER A 850 -16.94 -23.84 16.88
N PRO A 851 -17.16 -23.86 18.21
CA PRO A 851 -18.36 -24.45 18.82
C PRO A 851 -19.67 -23.80 18.34
N LEU A 852 -19.61 -22.57 17.82
CA LEU A 852 -20.79 -21.81 17.36
C LEU A 852 -21.18 -22.12 15.91
N TYR A 853 -20.30 -22.76 15.14
CA TYR A 853 -20.46 -22.89 13.69
C TYR A 853 -21.74 -23.60 13.27
N GLN A 854 -22.11 -24.70 13.94
CA GLN A 854 -23.31 -25.47 13.60
C GLN A 854 -24.60 -24.66 13.73
N ASP A 855 -24.62 -23.66 14.61
CA ASP A 855 -25.80 -22.79 14.82
C ASP A 855 -25.90 -21.68 13.76
N ILE A 856 -24.81 -21.35 13.07
CA ILE A 856 -24.71 -20.20 12.17
C ILE A 856 -24.32 -20.55 10.73
N ILE A 857 -24.05 -21.82 10.42
CA ILE A 857 -23.60 -22.27 9.09
C ILE A 857 -24.52 -21.82 7.95
N SER A 858 -25.84 -21.78 8.17
CA SER A 858 -26.79 -21.36 7.14
C SER A 858 -26.78 -19.84 6.86
N LYS A 859 -26.00 -19.08 7.63
CA LYS A 859 -25.87 -17.62 7.52
C LYS A 859 -24.49 -17.18 7.01
N LEU A 860 -23.52 -18.09 6.93
CA LEU A 860 -22.16 -17.76 6.50
C LEU A 860 -21.94 -18.10 5.03
N VAL A 861 -21.30 -17.18 4.30
CA VAL A 861 -20.86 -17.38 2.91
C VAL A 861 -19.36 -17.15 2.85
N PHE A 862 -18.59 -18.11 2.35
CA PHE A 862 -17.14 -17.98 2.25
C PHE A 862 -16.70 -17.55 0.85
N ILE A 863 -15.83 -16.55 0.80
CA ILE A 863 -15.33 -15.95 -0.44
C ILE A 863 -13.80 -16.06 -0.48
N ASP A 864 -13.28 -16.50 -1.62
CA ASP A 864 -11.86 -16.47 -1.93
C ASP A 864 -11.55 -15.15 -2.63
N GLY A 865 -10.84 -14.24 -1.95
CA GLY A 865 -10.39 -12.97 -2.49
C GLY A 865 -8.90 -12.96 -2.88
N MET A 866 -8.28 -14.13 -3.03
CA MET A 866 -6.85 -14.24 -3.38
C MET A 866 -6.59 -13.92 -4.84
N ASN A 867 -5.52 -13.19 -5.13
CA ASN A 867 -5.04 -13.00 -6.50
C ASN A 867 -4.06 -14.13 -6.89
N TYR A 868 -4.38 -14.89 -7.93
CA TYR A 868 -3.64 -16.07 -8.38
C TYR A 868 -2.84 -15.79 -9.66
N GLU A 869 -1.56 -16.19 -9.68
CA GLU A 869 -0.66 -15.97 -10.82
C GLU A 869 -0.86 -16.99 -11.96
N GLU A 870 -1.08 -18.26 -11.63
CA GLU A 870 -1.26 -19.33 -12.61
C GLU A 870 -2.69 -19.41 -13.16
N GLY A 871 -3.57 -18.49 -12.71
CA GLY A 871 -4.96 -18.38 -13.16
C GLY A 871 -5.82 -19.61 -12.82
N GLY A 872 -5.42 -20.43 -11.84
CA GLY A 872 -6.16 -21.62 -11.42
C GLY A 872 -6.82 -21.46 -10.06
N LEU A 873 -8.16 -21.47 -9.99
CA LEU A 873 -8.88 -21.45 -8.71
C LEU A 873 -8.76 -22.82 -8.03
N ARG A 874 -8.13 -22.86 -6.85
CA ARG A 874 -7.76 -24.09 -6.12
C ARG A 874 -8.58 -24.34 -4.84
N THR A 875 -9.50 -23.44 -4.49
CA THR A 875 -10.34 -23.50 -3.29
C THR A 875 -11.74 -24.05 -3.58
N ASN A 876 -12.40 -24.58 -2.54
CA ASN A 876 -13.76 -25.13 -2.62
C ASN A 876 -14.83 -24.20 -2.01
N VAL A 877 -14.51 -22.93 -1.78
CA VAL A 877 -15.43 -21.94 -1.19
C VAL A 877 -16.58 -21.55 -2.12
N ASP A 878 -17.49 -20.70 -1.61
CA ASP A 878 -18.75 -20.41 -2.27
C ASP A 878 -18.62 -19.52 -3.49
N PHE A 879 -17.78 -18.49 -3.40
CA PHE A 879 -17.50 -17.54 -4.46
C PHE A 879 -16.01 -17.22 -4.55
N HIS A 880 -15.60 -16.74 -5.72
CA HIS A 880 -14.35 -16.02 -5.87
C HIS A 880 -14.68 -14.55 -6.14
N ALA A 881 -13.97 -13.65 -5.47
CA ALA A 881 -14.09 -12.22 -5.67
C ALA A 881 -12.82 -11.66 -6.29
N SER A 882 -12.98 -10.65 -7.13
CA SER A 882 -11.87 -9.99 -7.80
C SER A 882 -12.04 -8.48 -7.79
N ILE A 883 -10.92 -7.78 -7.85
CA ILE A 883 -10.86 -6.33 -7.97
C ILE A 883 -10.94 -5.97 -9.47
N MET A 884 -11.71 -4.94 -9.79
CA MET A 884 -11.77 -4.35 -11.12
C MET A 884 -11.24 -2.92 -11.03
N HIS A 885 -10.03 -2.71 -11.54
CA HIS A 885 -9.37 -1.42 -11.56
C HIS A 885 -9.19 -0.95 -13.01
N SER A 886 -9.59 0.30 -13.30
CA SER A 886 -9.42 0.91 -14.62
C SER A 886 -8.76 2.28 -14.50
N ASP A 887 -7.68 2.48 -15.24
CA ASP A 887 -6.90 3.72 -15.34
C ASP A 887 -7.26 4.55 -16.59
N GLN A 888 -8.10 4.00 -17.49
CA GLN A 888 -8.48 4.63 -18.75
C GLN A 888 -9.95 5.06 -18.79
N GLY A 889 -10.19 6.25 -19.34
CA GLY A 889 -11.54 6.71 -19.67
C GLY A 889 -12.05 6.02 -20.93
N LEU A 890 -13.27 5.49 -20.88
CA LEU A 890 -13.85 4.73 -22.00
C LEU A 890 -14.47 5.69 -23.04
N THR A 891 -14.11 5.54 -24.32
CA THR A 891 -14.67 6.40 -25.38
C THR A 891 -15.85 5.77 -26.12
N GLY A 892 -16.02 4.46 -25.98
CA GLY A 892 -17.15 3.71 -26.53
C GLY A 892 -17.10 2.21 -26.20
N SER A 893 -17.97 1.44 -26.82
CA SER A 893 -18.13 0.00 -26.57
C SER A 893 -16.89 -0.84 -26.87
N TYR A 894 -16.04 -0.43 -27.82
CA TYR A 894 -14.82 -1.19 -28.15
C TYR A 894 -13.82 -1.19 -26.99
N ASP A 895 -13.59 -0.02 -26.39
CA ASP A 895 -12.68 0.12 -25.24
C ASP A 895 -13.20 -0.70 -24.05
N LEU A 896 -14.52 -0.62 -23.80
CA LEU A 896 -15.19 -1.37 -22.74
C LEU A 896 -15.08 -2.89 -22.95
N GLU A 897 -15.35 -3.39 -24.15
CA GLU A 897 -15.28 -4.82 -24.45
C GLU A 897 -13.85 -5.35 -24.39
N THR A 898 -12.87 -4.54 -24.82
CA THR A 898 -11.44 -4.86 -24.71
C THR A 898 -11.02 -4.98 -23.24
N PHE A 899 -11.31 -3.94 -22.44
CA PHE A 899 -11.01 -3.92 -21.01
C PHE A 899 -11.63 -5.12 -20.28
N LEU A 900 -12.92 -5.39 -20.52
CA LEU A 900 -13.60 -6.52 -19.88
C LEU A 900 -13.06 -7.86 -20.34
N SER A 901 -12.62 -7.99 -21.59
CA SER A 901 -11.99 -9.23 -22.08
C SER A 901 -10.65 -9.48 -21.38
N ASP A 902 -9.83 -8.45 -21.24
CA ASP A 902 -8.53 -8.54 -20.58
C ASP A 902 -8.71 -8.86 -19.08
N TRP A 903 -9.63 -8.16 -18.42
CA TRP A 903 -10.01 -8.46 -17.04
C TRP A 903 -10.53 -9.91 -16.91
N GLN A 904 -11.44 -10.37 -17.77
CA GLN A 904 -11.92 -11.76 -17.73
C GLN A 904 -10.82 -12.81 -17.96
N GLN A 905 -9.78 -12.45 -18.72
CA GLN A 905 -8.63 -13.33 -18.94
C GLN A 905 -7.71 -13.41 -17.71
N SER A 906 -7.67 -12.38 -16.87
CA SER A 906 -6.88 -12.39 -15.62
C SER A 906 -7.56 -13.17 -14.50
N LEU A 907 -8.86 -13.45 -14.59
CA LEU A 907 -9.61 -14.14 -13.54
C LEU A 907 -9.22 -15.63 -13.44
N PRO A 908 -9.10 -16.18 -12.21
CA PRO A 908 -8.77 -17.57 -12.02
C PRO A 908 -9.90 -18.50 -12.46
N ARG A 909 -9.56 -19.57 -13.19
CA ARG A 909 -10.48 -20.56 -13.74
C ARG A 909 -10.45 -21.85 -12.91
N ARG A 910 -11.60 -22.46 -12.66
CA ARG A 910 -11.65 -23.82 -12.07
C ARG A 910 -11.25 -24.86 -13.11
N ALA A 911 -10.28 -25.72 -12.78
CA ALA A 911 -9.80 -26.79 -13.65
C ALA A 911 -10.77 -27.97 -13.84
N VAL A 912 -11.96 -27.96 -13.22
CA VAL A 912 -12.85 -29.14 -13.19
C VAL A 912 -13.89 -29.08 -14.30
N ALA A 913 -13.70 -29.92 -15.32
CA ALA A 913 -14.73 -30.20 -16.33
C ALA A 913 -15.96 -30.85 -15.66
N GLY A 914 -17.07 -30.11 -15.59
CA GLY A 914 -18.38 -30.63 -15.15
C GLY A 914 -18.93 -30.12 -13.82
N SER A 915 -18.24 -29.22 -13.10
CA SER A 915 -18.85 -28.47 -11.99
C SER A 915 -19.77 -27.37 -12.53
N SER A 916 -20.95 -27.19 -11.92
CA SER A 916 -21.82 -26.05 -12.21
C SER A 916 -21.03 -24.74 -12.02
N PHE A 917 -20.98 -23.93 -13.07
CA PHE A 917 -20.41 -22.59 -13.06
C PHE A 917 -20.98 -21.80 -11.88
N ARG A 918 -20.11 -21.31 -10.98
CA ARG A 918 -20.51 -20.36 -9.92
C ARG A 918 -20.16 -18.95 -10.42
N PRO A 919 -21.07 -17.97 -10.29
CA PRO A 919 -20.81 -16.62 -10.76
C PRO A 919 -19.72 -15.94 -9.94
N MET A 920 -19.08 -14.92 -10.52
CA MET A 920 -18.03 -14.13 -9.87
C MET A 920 -18.59 -12.92 -9.14
N LEU A 921 -17.86 -12.45 -8.13
CA LEU A 921 -18.16 -11.20 -7.43
C LEU A 921 -17.08 -10.17 -7.76
N ILE A 922 -17.47 -8.92 -7.95
CA ILE A 922 -16.52 -7.80 -7.98
C ILE A 922 -16.50 -7.19 -6.58
N SER A 923 -15.42 -7.42 -5.82
CA SER A 923 -15.30 -6.94 -4.43
C SER A 923 -14.90 -5.48 -4.32
N SER A 924 -14.27 -4.93 -5.36
CA SER A 924 -13.91 -3.52 -5.49
C SER A 924 -13.95 -3.12 -6.95
N LEU A 925 -14.57 -1.97 -7.22
CA LEU A 925 -14.55 -1.31 -8.51
C LEU A 925 -14.03 0.11 -8.32
N SER A 926 -12.80 0.35 -8.78
CA SER A 926 -12.12 1.64 -8.71
C SER A 926 -11.72 2.15 -10.10
N LEU A 927 -11.77 3.47 -10.25
CA LEU A 927 -11.36 4.20 -11.44
C LEU A 927 -10.25 5.18 -11.02
N GLU A 928 -9.05 4.99 -11.53
CA GLU A 928 -7.90 5.82 -11.18
C GLU A 928 -7.90 7.16 -11.92
N ASP A 929 -7.41 8.18 -11.23
CA ASP A 929 -7.40 9.55 -11.69
C ASP A 929 -6.11 9.83 -12.48
N ALA A 930 -5.88 9.09 -13.58
CA ALA A 930 -4.60 9.04 -14.30
C ALA A 930 -4.08 10.43 -14.75
N ILE A 931 -4.94 11.47 -14.79
CA ILE A 931 -4.59 12.85 -15.15
C ILE A 931 -5.53 13.87 -14.46
N SER A 932 -5.85 13.71 -13.17
CA SER A 932 -6.68 14.70 -12.43
C SER A 932 -8.05 14.99 -13.09
N LYS A 933 -8.61 14.01 -13.81
CA LYS A 933 -9.92 14.09 -14.44
C LYS A 933 -10.92 13.34 -13.54
N PRO A 934 -11.97 14.02 -13.04
CA PRO A 934 -12.94 13.39 -12.15
C PRO A 934 -13.56 12.15 -12.80
N VAL A 935 -13.73 11.09 -12.00
CA VAL A 935 -14.41 9.86 -12.37
C VAL A 935 -15.74 10.18 -13.05
N ARG A 936 -15.93 9.72 -14.30
CA ARG A 936 -17.18 9.94 -15.02
C ARG A 936 -18.20 8.87 -14.63
N LEU A 937 -19.41 9.31 -14.31
CA LEU A 937 -20.55 8.45 -14.03
C LEU A 937 -20.79 7.39 -15.12
N ALA A 938 -20.61 7.75 -16.39
CA ALA A 938 -20.80 6.80 -17.48
C ALA A 938 -19.77 5.67 -17.52
N ASP A 939 -18.51 5.94 -17.15
CA ASP A 939 -17.46 4.91 -17.14
C ASP A 939 -17.76 3.87 -16.07
N LEU A 940 -18.08 4.35 -14.85
CA LEU A 940 -18.49 3.51 -13.74
C LEU A 940 -19.74 2.69 -14.08
N ALA A 941 -20.79 3.34 -14.61
CA ALA A 941 -22.03 2.67 -14.97
C ALA A 941 -21.83 1.63 -16.08
N ALA A 942 -20.98 1.90 -17.08
CA ALA A 942 -20.69 0.97 -18.16
C ALA A 942 -19.98 -0.29 -17.64
N LEU A 943 -18.97 -0.14 -16.79
CA LEU A 943 -18.24 -1.25 -16.19
C LEU A 943 -19.16 -2.08 -15.28
N SER A 944 -19.87 -1.46 -14.34
CA SER A 944 -20.73 -2.18 -13.39
C SER A 944 -21.88 -2.91 -14.08
N LEU A 945 -22.62 -2.22 -14.96
CA LEU A 945 -23.81 -2.80 -15.59
C LEU A 945 -23.46 -3.85 -16.64
N THR A 946 -22.30 -3.73 -17.31
CA THR A 946 -21.84 -4.77 -18.24
C THR A 946 -21.32 -6.00 -17.50
N GLY A 947 -20.64 -5.81 -16.37
CA GLY A 947 -20.32 -6.91 -15.44
C GLY A 947 -21.58 -7.70 -15.07
N LEU A 948 -22.58 -7.00 -14.52
CA LEU A 948 -23.86 -7.60 -14.11
C LEU A 948 -24.63 -8.25 -15.25
N ALA A 949 -24.55 -7.69 -16.47
CA ALA A 949 -25.18 -8.29 -17.64
C ALA A 949 -24.49 -9.58 -18.11
N ASN A 950 -23.22 -9.77 -17.74
CA ASN A 950 -22.38 -10.89 -18.12
C ASN A 950 -22.27 -11.92 -16.97
N GLU A 951 -21.07 -12.16 -16.45
CA GLU A 951 -20.73 -13.31 -15.60
C GLU A 951 -20.65 -12.97 -14.09
N THR A 952 -20.96 -11.74 -13.69
CA THR A 952 -20.87 -11.31 -12.28
C THR A 952 -22.24 -11.23 -11.62
N GLU A 953 -22.36 -11.75 -10.40
CA GLU A 953 -23.62 -11.72 -9.65
C GLU A 953 -23.78 -10.43 -8.82
N LEU A 954 -22.68 -9.88 -8.31
CA LEU A 954 -22.63 -8.71 -7.45
C LEU A 954 -21.44 -7.83 -7.84
N VAL A 955 -21.67 -6.52 -7.87
CA VAL A 955 -20.61 -5.53 -8.07
C VAL A 955 -20.62 -4.55 -6.90
N LEU A 956 -19.48 -4.44 -6.21
CA LEU A 956 -19.30 -3.48 -5.13
C LEU A 956 -18.58 -2.24 -5.64
N LEU A 957 -19.13 -1.07 -5.33
CA LEU A 957 -18.55 0.22 -5.67
C LEU A 957 -17.66 0.69 -4.51
N ASP A 958 -16.45 1.15 -4.81
CA ASP A 958 -15.58 1.73 -3.79
C ASP A 958 -16.12 3.10 -3.35
N ILE A 959 -16.52 3.20 -2.08
CA ILE A 959 -17.03 4.42 -1.48
C ILE A 959 -16.11 4.84 -0.35
N ASP A 960 -15.55 6.02 -0.51
CA ASP A 960 -14.85 6.78 0.52
C ASP A 960 -15.81 7.83 1.10
N MET A 961 -16.29 7.60 2.32
CA MET A 961 -17.16 8.53 3.03
C MET A 961 -16.38 9.65 3.74
N LEU A 962 -15.06 9.76 3.62
CA LEU A 962 -14.35 11.00 3.96
C LEU A 962 -14.45 12.05 2.85
N ASN A 963 -14.85 11.66 1.63
CA ASN A 963 -15.02 12.58 0.52
C ASN A 963 -16.25 13.50 0.71
N PRO A 964 -16.08 14.83 0.89
CA PRO A 964 -17.21 15.73 1.11
C PRO A 964 -18.23 15.77 -0.03
N ASN A 965 -17.82 15.42 -1.26
CA ASN A 965 -18.72 15.40 -2.42
C ASN A 965 -19.79 14.29 -2.31
N TYR A 966 -19.49 13.21 -1.56
CA TYR A 966 -20.46 12.16 -1.24
C TYR A 966 -21.68 12.75 -0.51
N TYR A 967 -21.44 13.60 0.48
CA TYR A 967 -22.45 14.28 1.30
C TYR A 967 -23.26 15.31 0.49
N GLN A 968 -22.64 15.91 -0.53
CA GLN A 968 -23.27 16.90 -1.40
C GLN A 968 -24.08 16.29 -2.55
N ARG A 969 -24.11 14.95 -2.67
CA ARG A 969 -24.69 14.22 -3.81
C ARG A 969 -24.10 14.68 -5.17
N ASP A 970 -22.82 15.01 -5.18
CA ASP A 970 -22.02 15.34 -6.38
C ASP A 970 -20.91 14.31 -6.56
N ASN A 971 -21.30 13.04 -6.55
CA ASN A 971 -20.39 11.89 -6.54
C ASN A 971 -20.93 10.79 -7.45
N ALA A 972 -20.09 10.29 -8.36
CA ALA A 972 -20.49 9.34 -9.38
C ALA A 972 -20.89 7.97 -8.79
N GLN A 973 -20.16 7.50 -7.79
CA GLN A 973 -20.45 6.25 -7.10
C GLN A 973 -21.79 6.31 -6.36
N ALA A 974 -22.03 7.39 -5.62
CA ALA A 974 -23.30 7.62 -4.93
C ALA A 974 -24.48 7.65 -5.91
N ALA A 975 -24.32 8.34 -7.05
CA ALA A 975 -25.37 8.43 -8.06
C ALA A 975 -25.68 7.09 -8.74
N LEU A 976 -24.66 6.25 -8.95
CA LEU A 976 -24.87 4.89 -9.46
C LEU A 976 -25.53 3.98 -8.43
N LEU A 977 -25.20 4.15 -7.13
CA LEU A 977 -25.78 3.37 -6.03
C LEU A 977 -27.30 3.58 -5.89
N GLU A 978 -27.86 4.69 -6.36
CA GLU A 978 -29.32 4.92 -6.46
C GLU A 978 -30.04 3.86 -7.33
N LEU A 979 -29.30 3.07 -8.12
CA LEU A 979 -29.84 1.93 -8.87
C LEU A 979 -29.90 0.62 -8.07
N ALA A 980 -29.26 0.54 -6.90
CA ALA A 980 -29.06 -0.71 -6.16
C ALA A 980 -30.38 -1.40 -5.79
N ASP A 981 -31.33 -0.69 -5.18
CA ASP A 981 -32.66 -1.21 -4.82
C ASP A 981 -33.37 -1.85 -6.03
N PHE A 982 -33.30 -1.21 -7.21
CA PHE A 982 -33.94 -1.72 -8.41
C PHE A 982 -33.23 -2.92 -9.04
N LEU A 983 -31.91 -2.97 -8.91
CA LEU A 983 -31.09 -4.06 -9.45
C LEU A 983 -31.10 -5.29 -8.54
N ASN A 984 -31.35 -5.11 -7.24
CA ASN A 984 -31.40 -6.17 -6.26
C ASN A 984 -32.43 -7.24 -6.67
N GLY A 985 -31.91 -8.42 -6.97
CA GLY A 985 -32.70 -9.55 -7.42
C GLY A 985 -33.40 -9.41 -8.78
N SER A 986 -32.95 -8.46 -9.60
CA SER A 986 -33.49 -8.28 -10.95
C SER A 986 -33.01 -9.38 -11.90
N ASN A 987 -33.74 -9.57 -13.00
CA ASN A 987 -33.33 -10.47 -14.07
C ASN A 987 -32.76 -9.65 -15.23
N VAL A 988 -31.60 -10.07 -15.74
CA VAL A 988 -31.00 -9.48 -16.93
C VAL A 988 -31.86 -9.82 -18.15
N LEU A 989 -32.16 -8.81 -18.97
CA LEU A 989 -32.80 -9.01 -20.27
C LEU A 989 -31.73 -9.15 -21.36
N GLU A 990 -32.06 -9.83 -22.46
CA GLU A 990 -31.15 -9.87 -23.60
C GLU A 990 -30.83 -8.46 -24.12
N LYS A 991 -29.56 -8.25 -24.55
CA LYS A 991 -29.03 -6.97 -25.01
C LYS A 991 -29.97 -6.35 -26.06
N ALA A 992 -30.36 -5.09 -25.84
CA ALA A 992 -31.26 -4.39 -26.75
C ALA A 992 -30.64 -4.30 -28.15
N GLN A 993 -31.41 -4.68 -29.18
CA GLN A 993 -30.92 -4.65 -30.55
C GLN A 993 -30.97 -3.22 -31.09
N ARG A 994 -29.84 -2.74 -31.63
CA ARG A 994 -29.78 -1.46 -32.35
C ARG A 994 -30.28 -1.67 -33.78
N GLU A 995 -31.26 -0.90 -34.20
CA GLU A 995 -31.77 -0.96 -35.58
C GLU A 995 -30.72 -0.30 -36.50
N GLN A 996 -30.02 -1.08 -37.33
CA GLN A 996 -29.09 -0.53 -38.32
C GLN A 996 -29.87 0.32 -39.33
N THR A 997 -29.48 1.57 -39.51
CA THR A 997 -30.04 2.47 -40.51
C THR A 997 -29.76 1.91 -41.90
N THR A 998 -30.74 1.21 -42.48
CA THR A 998 -30.67 0.79 -43.87
C THR A 998 -30.87 2.02 -44.74
N ASP A 999 -29.86 2.39 -45.53
CA ASP A 999 -30.01 3.46 -46.50
C ASP A 999 -31.13 3.11 -47.49
N LYS A 1000 -31.82 4.14 -48.02
CA LYS A 1000 -33.08 4.03 -48.80
C LYS A 1000 -33.03 3.19 -50.10
N ASN A 1001 -31.94 2.49 -50.38
CA ASN A 1001 -31.77 1.62 -51.54
C ASN A 1001 -31.71 0.11 -51.23
N GLY A 1002 -31.75 -0.33 -49.97
CA GLY A 1002 -31.94 -1.75 -49.65
C GLY A 1002 -30.84 -2.68 -50.18
N GLU A 1003 -29.59 -2.22 -50.28
CA GLU A 1003 -28.44 -3.08 -50.57
C GLU A 1003 -27.66 -3.34 -49.28
N THR A 1004 -27.63 -4.60 -48.88
CA THR A 1004 -26.71 -5.11 -47.85
C THR A 1004 -25.33 -5.22 -48.48
N TYR A 1005 -24.35 -4.45 -47.99
CA TYR A 1005 -22.96 -4.58 -48.43
C TYR A 1005 -22.38 -5.87 -47.84
N ILE A 1006 -22.31 -6.94 -48.64
CA ILE A 1006 -21.38 -8.04 -48.37
C ILE A 1006 -20.07 -7.58 -49.02
N MET A 1007 -19.10 -7.11 -48.23
CA MET A 1007 -17.75 -6.88 -48.73
C MET A 1007 -17.20 -8.20 -49.26
N SER A 1008 -16.93 -8.24 -50.57
CA SER A 1008 -16.18 -9.32 -51.19
C SER A 1008 -14.73 -9.25 -50.73
N GLU A 1009 -14.22 -10.36 -50.17
CA GLU A 1009 -12.80 -10.60 -49.96
C GLU A 1009 -12.03 -10.34 -51.26
N THR A 1010 -11.26 -9.25 -51.29
CA THR A 1010 -10.02 -9.14 -52.07
C THR A 1010 -9.29 -7.87 -51.67
N ASP A 1011 -8.00 -8.05 -51.39
CA ASP A 1011 -6.91 -7.07 -51.25
C ASP A 1011 -6.68 -6.42 -49.87
N GLU A 1012 -5.69 -7.00 -49.17
CA GLU A 1012 -4.69 -6.40 -48.28
C GLU A 1012 -4.95 -4.98 -47.73
N GLU A 1013 -5.64 -4.90 -46.59
CA GLU A 1013 -5.37 -3.96 -45.50
C GLU A 1013 -6.08 -4.51 -44.23
N THR A 1014 -5.36 -5.30 -43.42
CA THR A 1014 -5.88 -5.94 -42.19
C THR A 1014 -5.79 -5.00 -40.98
N VAL A 1015 -6.31 -3.79 -41.11
CA VAL A 1015 -6.57 -2.87 -39.99
C VAL A 1015 -7.91 -2.19 -40.30
N ASP A 1016 -8.83 -2.14 -39.33
CA ASP A 1016 -10.14 -1.45 -39.39
C ASP A 1016 -11.39 -2.24 -39.86
N ALA A 1017 -11.48 -3.55 -39.63
CA ALA A 1017 -12.79 -4.23 -39.55
C ALA A 1017 -13.37 -4.20 -38.11
N GLU A 1018 -12.53 -4.23 -37.07
CA GLU A 1018 -12.97 -4.28 -35.66
C GLU A 1018 -13.35 -2.91 -35.07
N LYS A 1019 -12.90 -1.80 -35.65
CA LYS A 1019 -13.36 -0.44 -35.26
C LYS A 1019 -14.75 -0.06 -35.76
N ALA A 1020 -15.38 -0.89 -36.60
CA ALA A 1020 -16.65 -0.56 -37.25
C ALA A 1020 -17.86 -0.57 -36.30
N ASP A 1021 -17.75 -1.19 -35.12
CA ASP A 1021 -18.81 -1.34 -34.11
C ASP A 1021 -18.47 -0.63 -32.77
N ASN A 1022 -17.73 0.48 -32.79
CA ASN A 1022 -17.50 1.29 -31.58
C ASN A 1022 -18.66 2.28 -31.35
N TYR A 1023 -19.48 2.03 -30.34
CA TYR A 1023 -20.67 2.82 -30.02
C TYR A 1023 -20.48 3.64 -28.75
N SER A 1024 -20.80 4.95 -28.81
CA SER A 1024 -20.78 5.87 -27.67
C SER A 1024 -21.93 5.67 -26.68
N LEU A 1025 -23.10 5.26 -27.18
CA LEU A 1025 -24.33 5.11 -26.38
C LEU A 1025 -24.68 3.63 -26.15
N LEU A 1026 -24.79 3.25 -24.88
CA LEU A 1026 -25.17 1.92 -24.41
C LEU A 1026 -26.55 1.96 -23.75
N LEU A 1027 -27.29 0.84 -23.83
CA LEU A 1027 -28.58 0.68 -23.15
C LEU A 1027 -28.62 -0.66 -22.41
N PHE A 1028 -28.76 -0.58 -21.08
CA PHE A 1028 -28.95 -1.72 -20.20
C PHE A 1028 -30.40 -1.86 -19.80
N ALA A 1029 -30.84 -3.11 -19.63
CA ALA A 1029 -32.24 -3.46 -19.47
C ALA A 1029 -32.40 -4.58 -18.45
N PHE A 1030 -33.14 -4.30 -17.38
CA PHE A 1030 -33.39 -5.24 -16.30
C PHE A 1030 -34.88 -5.37 -16.05
N LYS A 1031 -35.32 -6.58 -15.74
CA LYS A 1031 -36.68 -6.86 -15.28
C LYS A 1031 -36.69 -6.95 -13.77
N THR A 1032 -37.40 -6.03 -13.14
CA THR A 1032 -37.59 -5.97 -11.68
C THR A 1032 -38.89 -6.68 -11.30
N GLU A 1033 -39.19 -6.78 -10.00
CA GLU A 1033 -40.46 -7.34 -9.54
C GLU A 1033 -41.67 -6.50 -10.00
N LYS A 1034 -41.53 -5.17 -9.99
CA LYS A 1034 -42.60 -4.20 -10.26
C LYS A 1034 -42.67 -3.74 -11.73
N GLY A 1035 -41.64 -4.03 -12.52
CA GLY A 1035 -41.62 -3.70 -13.95
C GLY A 1035 -40.24 -3.79 -14.59
N TYR A 1036 -39.73 -2.68 -15.13
CA TYR A 1036 -38.47 -2.64 -15.86
C TYR A 1036 -37.62 -1.45 -15.45
N LEU A 1037 -36.30 -1.66 -15.40
CA LEU A 1037 -35.28 -0.63 -15.23
C LEU A 1037 -34.46 -0.56 -16.53
N LEU A 1038 -34.41 0.63 -17.14
CA LEU A 1038 -33.56 0.89 -18.30
C LEU A 1038 -32.54 1.97 -17.95
N VAL A 1039 -31.29 1.75 -18.32
CA VAL A 1039 -30.20 2.69 -18.07
C VAL A 1039 -29.47 2.96 -19.38
N ALA A 1040 -29.56 4.18 -19.88
CA ALA A 1040 -28.85 4.62 -21.07
C ALA A 1040 -27.58 5.36 -20.66
N VAL A 1041 -26.41 4.87 -21.09
CA VAL A 1041 -25.08 5.35 -20.67
C VAL A 1041 -24.35 5.91 -21.88
N ASN A 1042 -23.83 7.14 -21.79
CA ASN A 1042 -23.12 7.79 -22.88
C ASN A 1042 -21.62 7.96 -22.57
N LEU A 1043 -20.79 7.11 -23.17
CA LEU A 1043 -19.32 7.13 -23.06
C LEU A 1043 -18.66 8.21 -23.93
N GLY A 1044 -19.37 8.69 -24.95
CA GLY A 1044 -18.84 9.63 -25.94
C GLY A 1044 -18.74 11.07 -25.43
N GLU A 1045 -18.07 11.91 -26.23
CA GLU A 1045 -17.86 13.34 -25.94
C GLU A 1045 -19.05 14.24 -26.33
N ASN A 1046 -20.05 13.70 -27.05
CA ASN A 1046 -21.20 14.45 -27.56
C ASN A 1046 -22.51 13.96 -26.94
N ALA A 1047 -23.50 14.85 -26.83
CA ALA A 1047 -24.83 14.47 -26.37
C ALA A 1047 -25.50 13.57 -27.42
N GLU A 1048 -26.03 12.44 -26.99
CA GLU A 1048 -26.64 11.42 -27.84
C GLU A 1048 -28.15 11.39 -27.66
N GLN A 1049 -28.89 11.08 -28.73
CA GLN A 1049 -30.34 10.92 -28.70
C GLN A 1049 -30.75 9.50 -29.05
N PHE A 1050 -31.75 8.97 -28.34
CA PHE A 1050 -32.28 7.64 -28.63
C PHE A 1050 -33.81 7.53 -28.54
N VAL A 1051 -34.32 6.48 -29.18
CA VAL A 1051 -35.72 6.09 -29.23
C VAL A 1051 -35.86 4.64 -28.79
N LEU A 1052 -36.86 4.36 -27.96
CA LEU A 1052 -37.19 3.01 -27.49
C LEU A 1052 -38.36 2.42 -28.27
N ARG A 1053 -38.22 1.17 -28.71
CA ARG A 1053 -39.27 0.35 -29.32
C ARG A 1053 -39.38 -1.01 -28.61
N GLY A 1054 -40.54 -1.64 -28.72
CA GLY A 1054 -40.78 -2.96 -28.12
C GLY A 1054 -41.08 -2.95 -26.61
N LEU A 1055 -41.32 -1.76 -26.02
CA LEU A 1055 -41.67 -1.65 -24.62
C LEU A 1055 -43.05 -2.27 -24.33
N PRO A 1056 -43.21 -2.98 -23.20
CA PRO A 1056 -44.50 -3.45 -22.74
C PRO A 1056 -45.40 -2.29 -22.30
N GLN A 1057 -46.70 -2.55 -22.17
CA GLN A 1057 -47.64 -1.54 -21.69
C GLN A 1057 -47.39 -1.24 -20.21
N PHE A 1058 -47.15 0.04 -19.89
CA PHE A 1058 -46.83 0.52 -18.55
C PHE A 1058 -47.89 1.50 -18.03
N GLU A 1059 -47.99 1.64 -16.71
CA GLU A 1059 -48.88 2.57 -16.00
C GLU A 1059 -48.23 3.95 -15.85
N SER A 1060 -46.99 3.94 -15.37
CA SER A 1060 -46.17 5.11 -15.10
C SER A 1060 -44.73 4.87 -15.60
N MET A 1061 -44.04 5.96 -15.90
CA MET A 1061 -42.61 5.94 -16.23
C MET A 1061 -41.93 7.12 -15.54
N ALA A 1062 -41.02 6.84 -14.61
CA ALA A 1062 -40.17 7.86 -14.00
C ALA A 1062 -38.85 7.96 -14.78
N LEU A 1063 -38.42 9.18 -15.06
CA LEU A 1063 -37.18 9.50 -15.77
C LEU A 1063 -36.28 10.31 -14.86
N SER A 1064 -35.03 9.88 -14.69
CA SER A 1064 -34.01 10.62 -13.94
C SER A 1064 -32.78 10.79 -14.82
N SER A 1065 -32.26 12.02 -14.93
CA SER A 1065 -31.08 12.36 -15.73
C SER A 1065 -29.97 12.88 -14.83
N TYR A 1066 -28.77 12.37 -15.02
CA TYR A 1066 -27.58 12.76 -14.28
C TYR A 1066 -26.56 13.38 -15.22
N ASP A 1067 -25.64 14.19 -14.69
CA ASP A 1067 -24.45 14.66 -15.41
C ASP A 1067 -23.25 13.74 -15.18
N SER A 1068 -22.06 14.15 -15.64
CA SER A 1068 -20.87 13.31 -15.58
C SER A 1068 -20.28 13.15 -14.19
N SER A 1069 -20.55 14.06 -13.23
CA SER A 1069 -20.05 13.95 -11.85
C SER A 1069 -21.00 13.20 -10.92
N GLY A 1070 -22.21 12.84 -11.40
CA GLY A 1070 -23.22 12.15 -10.58
C GLY A 1070 -24.32 13.07 -10.07
N ARG A 1071 -24.37 14.35 -10.46
CA ARG A 1071 -25.41 15.24 -9.99
C ARG A 1071 -26.71 15.03 -10.76
N LEU A 1072 -27.82 14.93 -10.05
CA LEU A 1072 -29.16 14.87 -10.64
C LEU A 1072 -29.51 16.22 -11.31
N ILE A 1073 -29.71 16.21 -12.63
CA ILE A 1073 -30.01 17.41 -13.43
C ILE A 1073 -31.48 17.52 -13.85
N GLY A 1074 -32.25 16.43 -13.76
CA GLY A 1074 -33.68 16.46 -14.06
C GLY A 1074 -34.41 15.18 -13.70
N GLU A 1075 -35.65 15.33 -13.23
CA GLU A 1075 -36.55 14.23 -12.90
C GLU A 1075 -37.95 14.52 -13.44
N GLU A 1076 -38.57 13.56 -14.12
CA GLU A 1076 -39.89 13.69 -14.74
C GLU A 1076 -40.72 12.40 -14.60
N ASP A 1077 -41.96 12.53 -14.12
CA ASP A 1077 -42.96 11.44 -14.16
C ASP A 1077 -43.83 11.55 -15.41
N LEU A 1078 -43.88 10.48 -16.19
CA LEU A 1078 -44.54 10.42 -17.49
C LEU A 1078 -45.61 9.32 -17.52
N LEU A 1079 -46.84 9.70 -17.86
CA LEU A 1079 -47.95 8.77 -18.10
C LEU A 1079 -47.96 8.21 -19.54
N ARG A 1080 -47.06 8.69 -20.40
CA ARG A 1080 -46.97 8.29 -21.82
C ARG A 1080 -45.54 8.30 -22.30
N LEU A 1081 -45.20 7.35 -23.18
CA LEU A 1081 -43.87 7.21 -23.74
C LEU A 1081 -43.46 8.46 -24.52
N ARG A 1082 -42.35 9.08 -24.12
CA ARG A 1082 -41.69 10.13 -24.87
C ARG A 1082 -41.04 9.52 -26.12
N LYS A 1083 -41.08 10.25 -27.24
CA LYS A 1083 -40.56 9.74 -28.53
C LYS A 1083 -39.04 9.73 -28.63
N THR A 1084 -38.37 10.62 -27.89
CA THR A 1084 -36.91 10.78 -27.97
C THR A 1084 -36.37 11.19 -26.61
N PHE A 1085 -35.31 10.53 -26.20
CA PHE A 1085 -34.55 10.78 -24.98
C PHE A 1085 -33.17 11.33 -25.38
N SER A 1086 -32.55 12.12 -24.49
CA SER A 1086 -31.22 12.70 -24.70
C SER A 1086 -30.36 12.37 -23.51
N VAL A 1087 -29.11 11.96 -23.74
CA VAL A 1087 -28.13 11.65 -22.69
C VAL A 1087 -26.91 12.54 -22.91
N MET A 1088 -26.46 13.22 -21.86
CA MET A 1088 -25.30 14.12 -21.93
C MET A 1088 -24.00 13.32 -22.01
N PRO A 1089 -22.89 13.90 -22.51
CA PRO A 1089 -21.58 13.24 -22.52
C PRO A 1089 -21.15 12.80 -21.12
N GLY A 1090 -20.60 11.59 -20.99
CA GLY A 1090 -20.07 11.08 -19.72
C GLY A 1090 -21.13 10.82 -18.65
N SER A 1091 -22.43 10.83 -19.00
CA SER A 1091 -23.53 10.69 -18.04
C SER A 1091 -24.46 9.53 -18.36
N PHE A 1092 -25.44 9.28 -17.49
CA PHE A 1092 -26.53 8.33 -17.77
C PHE A 1092 -27.92 8.91 -17.55
N LEU A 1093 -28.90 8.24 -18.17
CA LEU A 1093 -30.32 8.47 -18.01
C LEU A 1093 -31.01 7.18 -17.58
N VAL A 1094 -31.83 7.27 -16.54
CA VAL A 1094 -32.57 6.14 -15.95
C VAL A 1094 -34.03 6.25 -16.31
N LEU A 1095 -34.64 5.14 -16.74
CA LEU A 1095 -36.07 5.01 -16.95
C LEU A 1095 -36.59 3.85 -16.10
N LYS A 1096 -37.50 4.16 -15.18
CA LYS A 1096 -38.19 3.19 -14.35
C LYS A 1096 -39.62 3.04 -14.89
N LEU A 1097 -39.99 1.83 -15.35
CA LEU A 1097 -41.31 1.55 -15.89
C LEU A 1097 -42.07 0.64 -14.94
N GLU A 1098 -43.24 1.08 -14.48
CA GLU A 1098 -44.15 0.24 -13.68
C GLU A 1098 -45.23 -0.36 -14.56
N LEU A 1099 -45.47 -1.67 -14.41
CA LEU A 1099 -46.49 -2.37 -15.19
C LEU A 1099 -47.86 -2.29 -14.51
N ASN A 1100 -48.93 -2.23 -15.30
CA ASN A 1100 -50.28 -2.45 -14.78
C ASN A 1100 -50.33 -3.86 -14.16
N GLN A 1101 -50.69 -3.95 -12.88
CA GLN A 1101 -50.93 -5.22 -12.19
C GLN A 1101 -52.05 -6.04 -12.83
#